data_AF-A0AAD7IW90-F1
#
_entry.id   AF-A0AAD7IW90-F1
#
_cell.length_a   1.000
_cell.length_b   1.000
_cell.length_c   1.000
_cell.angle_alpha   90.00
_cell.angle_beta   90.00
_cell.angle_gamma   90.00
#
_symmetry.space_group_name_H-M   'P 1'
#
loop_
_entity.id
_entity.type
_entity.pdbx_description
1 polymer ?
#
loop_
_entity_poly.entity_id
_entity_poly.type
_entity_poly.pdbx_seq_one_letter_code
_entity_poly.pdbx_strand_id
1 'polypeptide(L)'
;MSFETTSTRLPMASMPRHCDFTEDSQADTEIYQLDSALLDTNSDKSSTIHSFLRRNLLQLACFTLHVGLVLTQVLLLISGLCHYEHYITFPVDLQTTVSFWATALTTGFATAYTALLVFLAQKLAMRRNLASLQPLTKTHDSIRSWAGFGAAMATLYSQLSASVSVFGSLHVMGYLGCISLLHVTIPTILSAQTFDSFTTVNVTTLGFPEYANSTAQNATNVFMTTIPTQFLPWIGNLNGFETLGLFNGTLYEVLNDTNLESGEAQVSAIGFNVSCGYIPAVLNFFDDSGWNITLGAVGTGVGDIIGQTSSSGFGIPFRQNTVFLAGDIYNNEFNGGFLLENSIVLYTPNVVLDSEGQTGFPVELEPETGNSSTITQLQFLQCSNSLVPQSGTVDTQSRILAGPSLRPSIYRTQSEWVSSADLEFESPNSTLLGGDLWSELLTADTLAISNNSSNPEGFLMEYLGLDPLAIVPAVLKLHDIENSLSVLFSTLFWIGGQSIQPDLANSDGSMIPPVLGVSSTVTQQATQLGRLDINPVGVWLSLATSLVLLLLCVMMLPGWVEPQTRVQTIGLLQTVWLWYHHAGRSHSIKDVKKPTARNLRTMGTTTIRLANANARGKWQRQSIHAASKIFHFSVGDVSRPDPPANTNTMRALNVTVHIFLILVHLTLLGIGLVHLEHRIIFSVDLQSSVSFWAKVVATAFGVICYSALLYCTQTLAISCAVRKYSTITSTHDSLTSWAGVGSSLSTLYNQISLPASVAATSSIFAYLAAISLLHVTTPALFSVETFNLAVQTTVETEGVPEWNDTNHNATLAYIENMAQFLPWIGNLDQSQTPGLFNGTLYDVLVEAYPGQIANVSALGFNITCGYLPAVEVGVSPPVDGFYNISFTSTGEWVAFPDIGPNVISLSPMDHFFKSTIADPADSNSITLLTSANVIDSNGNTGVPAATQQGTNLQFLRCSHSFLSQNGTVDAGSKAIIPSSLEPTIEKDQSVWFMYESDPETPSDETLLQGSAWAQIMASLAASPASAGGSDRFSPGDLYLMSQLGMNVASPEGNETLYLHDIENALSKLVASLFWIGAHIQLPTLESSGTFDPPALAAGDATLQQTSLASRLNISLLAVSLGFSASILLLGLAISFCTGADGPTTYLNGLGFLQIIWVFQHHPELSEILEHVDDPTDYNLRVAGLVKVRLADAEGVVHL
;
A
#
# COMPACT_ATOMS: atom_id res chain seq x y z
N MET A 1 32.23 -1.64 6.99
CA MET A 1 32.89 -0.75 6.01
C MET A 1 33.64 0.33 6.77
N SER A 2 34.96 0.34 6.65
CA SER A 2 35.90 1.19 7.39
C SER A 2 36.25 2.46 6.61
N PHE A 3 36.13 3.63 7.24
CA PHE A 3 36.55 4.92 6.70
C PHE A 3 38.04 5.18 7.02
N GLU A 4 38.82 5.46 5.98
CA GLU A 4 40.23 5.83 6.07
C GLU A 4 40.35 7.36 5.87
N THR A 5 41.10 8.03 6.76
CA THR A 5 41.40 9.46 6.70
C THR A 5 42.86 9.64 6.34
N THR A 6 43.16 10.49 5.34
CA THR A 6 44.54 10.88 5.01
C THR A 6 44.75 12.37 5.21
N SER A 7 45.68 12.67 6.11
CA SER A 7 46.24 13.97 6.43
C SER A 7 47.66 14.04 5.84
N THR A 8 47.99 15.14 5.14
CA THR A 8 49.37 15.44 4.75
C THR A 8 49.71 16.91 5.03
N ARG A 9 50.55 17.12 6.05
CA ARG A 9 51.41 18.29 6.28
C ARG A 9 52.67 18.17 5.43
N LEU A 10 53.31 19.29 5.06
CA LEU A 10 54.77 19.45 4.81
C LEU A 10 55.13 20.98 4.76
N PRO A 11 56.42 21.42 4.83
CA PRO A 11 56.90 22.24 5.94
C PRO A 11 57.58 23.59 5.56
N MET A 12 57.91 24.36 6.59
CA MET A 12 58.80 25.54 6.58
C MET A 12 60.27 25.19 6.25
N ALA A 13 60.95 26.08 5.53
CA ALA A 13 62.42 26.18 5.49
C ALA A 13 62.88 27.65 5.36
N SER A 14 64.07 27.92 5.89
CA SER A 14 64.63 29.21 6.31
C SER A 14 65.84 29.67 5.47
N MET A 15 65.95 31.00 5.22
CA MET A 15 67.17 31.87 5.07
C MET A 15 68.25 31.51 4.00
N PRO A 16 69.19 32.41 3.57
CA PRO A 16 69.79 33.58 4.28
C PRO A 16 70.08 34.87 3.44
N ARG A 17 70.65 35.88 4.13
CA ARG A 17 71.17 37.19 3.67
C ARG A 17 72.57 37.11 3.03
N HIS A 18 72.89 38.00 2.08
CA HIS A 18 74.21 38.66 1.99
C HIS A 18 74.20 39.97 1.15
N CYS A 19 75.04 40.94 1.55
CA CYS A 19 75.19 42.31 1.03
C CYS A 19 76.28 42.40 -0.07
N ASP A 20 76.22 43.43 -0.94
CA ASP A 20 77.19 44.57 -1.06
C ASP A 20 77.37 45.18 -2.47
N PHE A 21 77.42 46.53 -2.51
CA PHE A 21 78.08 47.52 -3.41
C PHE A 21 77.93 47.42 -4.96
N THR A 22 77.81 48.49 -5.78
CA THR A 22 78.47 49.81 -5.83
C THR A 22 77.64 50.88 -6.59
N GLU A 23 77.91 52.15 -6.29
CA GLU A 23 77.70 53.36 -7.13
C GLU A 23 78.21 53.17 -8.57
N ASP A 24 77.52 53.71 -9.58
CA ASP A 24 77.89 54.99 -10.22
C ASP A 24 76.92 55.40 -11.34
N SER A 25 77.04 56.66 -11.76
CA SER A 25 76.56 57.26 -13.01
C SER A 25 75.20 58.00 -13.00
N GLN A 26 75.39 59.31 -12.86
CA GLN A 26 74.55 60.48 -13.00
C GLN A 26 74.20 60.75 -14.48
N ALA A 27 73.02 60.33 -14.97
CA ALA A 27 72.41 60.82 -16.21
C ALA A 27 70.96 60.33 -16.42
N ASP A 28 69.97 60.71 -15.59
CA ASP A 28 68.56 60.29 -15.83
C ASP A 28 67.47 61.24 -15.26
N THR A 29 67.74 62.54 -15.17
CA THR A 29 66.80 63.49 -14.53
C THR A 29 65.73 64.10 -15.45
N GLU A 30 65.68 63.78 -16.75
CA GLU A 30 64.65 64.31 -17.66
C GLU A 30 63.62 63.27 -18.14
N ILE A 31 63.82 61.97 -17.89
CA ILE A 31 62.84 60.91 -18.26
C ILE A 31 61.81 60.67 -17.14
N TYR A 32 62.14 60.98 -15.88
CA TYR A 32 61.21 60.79 -14.74
C TYR A 32 60.06 61.80 -14.65
N GLN A 33 60.17 63.00 -15.25
CA GLN A 33 59.07 63.98 -15.23
C GLN A 33 58.02 63.75 -16.32
N LEU A 34 58.37 63.06 -17.41
CA LEU A 34 57.40 62.74 -18.47
C LEU A 34 56.58 61.48 -18.12
N ASP A 35 57.17 60.53 -17.40
CA ASP A 35 56.48 59.31 -16.97
C ASP A 35 55.52 59.58 -15.79
N SER A 36 55.84 60.52 -14.88
CA SER A 36 54.91 60.88 -13.78
C SER A 36 53.65 61.60 -14.29
N ALA A 37 53.75 62.43 -15.34
CA ALA A 37 52.60 63.12 -15.92
C ALA A 37 51.67 62.21 -16.75
N LEU A 38 52.22 61.15 -17.35
CA LEU A 38 51.47 60.13 -18.08
C LEU A 38 50.86 59.07 -17.15
N LEU A 39 51.51 58.78 -16.02
CA LEU A 39 50.95 57.96 -14.93
C LEU A 39 49.82 58.67 -14.20
N ASP A 40 49.90 59.99 -13.95
CA ASP A 40 48.80 60.73 -13.29
C ASP A 40 47.54 60.84 -14.18
N THR A 41 47.71 61.00 -15.50
CA THR A 41 46.55 61.05 -16.42
C THR A 41 45.92 59.67 -16.68
N ASN A 42 46.67 58.58 -16.55
CA ASN A 42 46.13 57.22 -16.57
C ASN A 42 45.58 56.77 -15.21
N SER A 43 46.12 57.26 -14.09
CA SER A 43 45.62 57.02 -12.73
C SER A 43 44.19 57.56 -12.55
N ASP A 44 43.92 58.77 -13.03
CA ASP A 44 42.59 59.38 -12.94
C ASP A 44 41.56 58.71 -13.87
N LYS A 45 41.96 58.24 -15.06
CA LYS A 45 41.08 57.43 -15.92
C LYS A 45 40.83 56.03 -15.34
N SER A 46 41.86 55.40 -14.78
CA SER A 46 41.76 54.07 -14.16
C SER A 46 40.86 54.07 -12.93
N SER A 47 40.97 55.08 -12.06
CA SER A 47 40.11 55.23 -10.87
C SER A 47 38.64 55.50 -11.25
N THR A 48 38.40 56.23 -12.34
CA THR A 48 37.06 56.49 -12.88
C THR A 48 36.45 55.23 -13.49
N ILE A 49 37.22 54.43 -14.22
CA ILE A 49 36.78 53.15 -14.80
C ILE A 49 36.52 52.11 -13.70
N HIS A 50 37.39 51.98 -12.71
CA HIS A 50 37.21 51.06 -11.58
C HIS A 50 35.98 51.41 -10.73
N SER A 51 35.73 52.70 -10.47
CA SER A 51 34.56 53.12 -9.70
C SER A 51 33.24 52.96 -10.49
N PHE A 52 33.27 53.13 -11.81
CA PHE A 52 32.13 52.84 -12.70
C PHE A 52 31.83 51.33 -12.74
N LEU A 53 32.85 50.49 -12.97
CA LEU A 53 32.72 49.03 -12.98
C LEU A 53 32.18 48.50 -11.65
N ARG A 54 32.71 48.94 -10.51
CA ARG A 54 32.27 48.48 -9.18
C ARG A 54 30.83 48.87 -8.86
N ARG A 55 30.34 50.00 -9.40
CA ARG A 55 28.95 50.45 -9.21
C ARG A 55 27.98 49.59 -10.02
N ASN A 56 28.31 49.37 -11.30
CA ASN A 56 27.51 48.51 -12.18
C ASN A 56 27.53 47.05 -11.72
N LEU A 57 28.64 46.58 -11.14
CA LEU A 57 28.76 45.21 -10.66
C LEU A 57 27.82 44.90 -9.48
N LEU A 58 27.59 45.85 -8.56
CA LEU A 58 26.66 45.64 -7.44
C LEU A 58 25.19 45.59 -7.91
N GLN A 59 24.82 46.49 -8.82
CA GLN A 59 23.49 46.52 -9.42
C GLN A 59 23.24 45.28 -10.27
N LEU A 60 24.22 44.93 -11.11
CA LEU A 60 24.19 43.72 -11.93
C LEU A 60 24.09 42.49 -11.04
N ALA A 61 24.92 42.34 -10.02
CA ALA A 61 24.87 41.20 -9.10
C ALA A 61 23.50 41.08 -8.41
N CYS A 62 22.94 42.17 -7.90
CA CYS A 62 21.60 42.15 -7.28
C CYS A 62 20.53 41.74 -8.30
N PHE A 63 20.54 42.33 -9.50
CA PHE A 63 19.59 41.99 -10.56
C PHE A 63 19.75 40.54 -11.02
N THR A 64 20.98 40.07 -11.23
CA THR A 64 21.33 38.69 -11.60
C THR A 64 20.85 37.70 -10.54
N LEU A 65 20.93 38.02 -9.25
CA LEU A 65 20.38 37.15 -8.20
C LEU A 65 18.84 37.10 -8.22
N HIS A 66 18.14 38.18 -8.54
CA HIS A 66 16.68 38.12 -8.67
C HIS A 66 16.25 37.33 -9.91
N VAL A 67 16.91 37.56 -11.05
CA VAL A 67 16.67 36.79 -12.28
C VAL A 67 17.02 35.32 -12.08
N GLY A 68 18.16 35.02 -11.45
CA GLY A 68 18.58 33.66 -11.11
C GLY A 68 17.58 32.96 -10.18
N LEU A 69 17.00 33.67 -9.23
CA LEU A 69 15.95 33.12 -8.36
C LEU A 69 14.71 32.73 -9.18
N VAL A 70 14.22 33.64 -10.04
CA VAL A 70 13.06 33.35 -10.92
C VAL A 70 13.37 32.17 -11.85
N LEU A 71 14.54 32.12 -12.47
CA LEU A 71 14.96 31.01 -13.34
C LEU A 71 15.02 29.68 -12.57
N THR A 72 15.54 29.68 -11.34
CA THR A 72 15.58 28.47 -10.50
C THR A 72 14.17 27.96 -10.21
N GLN A 73 13.23 28.85 -9.89
CA GLN A 73 11.84 28.47 -9.65
C GLN A 73 11.14 27.98 -10.93
N VAL A 74 11.42 28.57 -12.08
CA VAL A 74 10.91 28.07 -13.38
C VAL A 74 11.47 26.69 -13.71
N LEU A 75 12.75 26.43 -13.45
CA LEU A 75 13.36 25.11 -13.64
C LEU A 75 12.76 24.05 -12.70
N LEU A 76 12.52 24.40 -11.44
CA LEU A 76 11.81 23.53 -10.49
C LEU A 76 10.37 23.26 -10.95
N LEU A 77 9.68 24.28 -11.46
CA LEU A 77 8.32 24.12 -12.01
C LEU A 77 8.31 23.20 -13.23
N ILE A 78 9.23 23.41 -14.17
CA ILE A 78 9.39 22.54 -15.35
C ILE A 78 9.72 21.11 -14.90
N SER A 79 10.59 20.96 -13.89
CA SER A 79 10.95 19.64 -13.37
C SER A 79 9.73 18.90 -12.83
N GLY A 80 8.93 19.57 -11.99
CA GLY A 80 7.68 18.99 -11.46
C GLY A 80 6.60 18.76 -12.52
N LEU A 81 6.50 19.62 -13.55
CA LEU A 81 5.56 19.41 -14.66
C LEU A 81 5.99 18.28 -15.60
N CYS A 82 7.29 18.02 -15.72
CA CYS A 82 7.85 16.93 -16.50
C CYS A 82 8.07 15.65 -15.69
N HIS A 83 7.76 15.66 -14.40
CA HIS A 83 7.96 14.55 -13.48
C HIS A 83 9.41 14.01 -13.43
N TYR A 84 10.42 14.88 -13.58
CA TYR A 84 11.81 14.44 -13.48
C TYR A 84 12.17 13.91 -12.08
N GLU A 85 11.45 14.36 -11.06
CA GLU A 85 11.58 13.90 -9.68
C GLU A 85 11.16 12.43 -9.49
N HIS A 86 10.25 11.90 -10.33
CA HIS A 86 9.80 10.51 -10.25
C HIS A 86 10.92 9.50 -10.56
N TYR A 87 12.02 9.91 -11.19
CA TYR A 87 13.18 9.06 -11.43
C TYR A 87 14.05 8.84 -10.18
N ILE A 88 13.86 9.63 -9.12
CA ILE A 88 14.63 9.51 -7.88
C ILE A 88 13.80 8.72 -6.88
N THR A 89 14.02 7.41 -6.88
CA THR A 89 13.40 6.47 -5.94
C THR A 89 14.42 6.01 -4.88
N PHE A 90 13.94 5.73 -3.67
CA PHE A 90 14.74 5.22 -2.56
C PHE A 90 13.88 4.26 -1.72
N PRO A 91 14.48 3.30 -1.01
CA PRO A 91 13.73 2.41 -0.13
C PRO A 91 13.09 3.19 1.03
N VAL A 92 11.94 2.70 1.52
CA VAL A 92 11.06 3.41 2.49
C VAL A 92 11.78 3.68 3.82
N ASP A 93 12.72 2.82 4.22
CA ASP A 93 13.57 3.00 5.40
C ASP A 93 14.42 4.28 5.36
N LEU A 94 14.80 4.73 4.15
CA LEU A 94 15.56 5.97 3.94
C LEU A 94 14.68 7.21 3.80
N GLN A 95 13.35 7.08 3.69
CA GLN A 95 12.45 8.20 3.41
C GLN A 95 12.56 9.34 4.42
N THR A 96 12.56 9.01 5.71
CA THR A 96 12.66 10.01 6.79
C THR A 96 13.98 10.77 6.72
N THR A 97 15.07 10.07 6.43
CA THR A 97 16.42 10.62 6.29
C THR A 97 16.53 11.53 5.07
N VAL A 98 16.07 11.05 3.89
CA VAL A 98 16.09 11.83 2.65
C VAL A 98 15.23 13.08 2.77
N SER A 99 14.02 12.96 3.34
CA SER A 99 13.10 14.08 3.57
C SER A 99 13.71 15.14 4.48
N PHE A 100 14.37 14.72 5.58
CA PHE A 100 15.08 15.61 6.49
C PHE A 100 16.19 16.39 5.76
N TRP A 101 17.09 15.69 5.07
CA TRP A 101 18.23 16.33 4.41
C TRP A 101 17.80 17.21 3.23
N ALA A 102 16.83 16.78 2.42
CA ALA A 102 16.28 17.59 1.35
C ALA A 102 15.70 18.91 1.89
N THR A 103 14.92 18.84 2.98
CA THR A 103 14.35 20.03 3.64
C THR A 103 15.44 20.91 4.24
N ALA A 104 16.41 20.33 4.96
CA ALA A 104 17.47 21.08 5.63
C ALA A 104 18.40 21.80 4.65
N LEU A 105 18.84 21.12 3.58
CA LEU A 105 19.74 21.68 2.57
C LEU A 105 19.06 22.79 1.75
N THR A 106 17.81 22.58 1.33
CA THR A 106 17.06 23.61 0.59
C THR A 106 16.78 24.84 1.46
N THR A 107 16.41 24.65 2.73
CA THR A 107 16.19 25.76 3.67
C THR A 107 17.49 26.53 3.96
N GLY A 108 18.60 25.80 4.14
CA GLY A 108 19.92 26.40 4.36
C GLY A 108 20.39 27.22 3.15
N PHE A 109 20.29 26.65 1.95
CA PHE A 109 20.59 27.35 0.70
C PHE A 109 19.72 28.59 0.52
N ALA A 110 18.39 28.45 0.68
CA ALA A 110 17.44 29.55 0.58
C ALA A 110 17.83 30.69 1.52
N THR A 111 18.16 30.37 2.77
CA THR A 111 18.54 31.35 3.79
C THR A 111 19.83 32.09 3.45
N ALA A 112 20.86 31.39 2.98
CA ALA A 112 22.09 32.02 2.55
C ALA A 112 21.87 32.93 1.32
N TYR A 113 21.08 32.44 0.35
CA TYR A 113 20.77 33.15 -0.89
C TYR A 113 19.97 34.43 -0.64
N THR A 114 18.89 34.35 0.14
CA THR A 114 18.06 35.51 0.48
C THR A 114 18.81 36.51 1.36
N ALA A 115 19.67 36.06 2.29
CA ALA A 115 20.50 36.96 3.09
C ALA A 115 21.47 37.78 2.23
N LEU A 116 22.13 37.14 1.25
CA LEU A 116 22.98 37.83 0.27
C LEU A 116 22.19 38.82 -0.57
N LEU A 117 21.01 38.42 -1.03
CA LEU A 117 20.12 39.23 -1.86
C LEU A 117 19.59 40.46 -1.09
N VAL A 118 19.16 40.29 0.17
CA VAL A 118 18.76 41.40 1.07
C VAL A 118 19.94 42.34 1.34
N PHE A 119 21.14 41.80 1.60
CA PHE A 119 22.34 42.62 1.82
C PHE A 119 22.66 43.53 0.62
N LEU A 120 22.62 42.98 -0.60
CA LEU A 120 22.87 43.74 -1.83
C LEU A 120 21.77 44.77 -2.10
N ALA A 121 20.50 44.39 -1.91
CA ALA A 121 19.36 45.28 -2.08
C ALA A 121 19.39 46.44 -1.07
N GLN A 122 19.67 46.15 0.20
CA GLN A 122 19.84 47.16 1.24
C GLN A 122 20.96 48.15 0.88
N LYS A 123 22.11 47.65 0.44
CA LYS A 123 23.26 48.49 0.05
C LYS A 123 22.93 49.39 -1.14
N LEU A 124 22.19 48.89 -2.13
CA LEU A 124 21.73 49.67 -3.27
C LEU A 124 20.69 50.72 -2.87
N ALA A 125 19.71 50.35 -2.05
CA ALA A 125 18.67 51.24 -1.56
C ALA A 125 19.26 52.38 -0.73
N MET A 126 20.22 52.09 0.16
CA MET A 126 20.94 53.10 0.93
C MET A 126 21.67 54.09 0.01
N ARG A 127 22.45 53.58 -0.97
CA ARG A 127 23.14 54.44 -1.95
C ARG A 127 22.17 55.35 -2.71
N ARG A 128 21.03 54.82 -3.15
CA ARG A 128 19.99 55.59 -3.85
C ARG A 128 19.40 56.68 -2.96
N ASN A 129 19.02 56.35 -1.73
CA ASN A 129 18.44 57.32 -0.79
C ASN A 129 19.39 58.50 -0.54
N LEU A 130 20.69 58.25 -0.53
CA LEU A 130 21.73 59.26 -0.26
C LEU A 130 22.07 60.11 -1.50
N ALA A 131 21.93 59.55 -2.69
CA ALA A 131 21.99 60.32 -3.94
C ALA A 131 20.74 61.19 -4.14
N SER A 132 19.57 60.72 -3.67
CA SER A 132 18.30 61.40 -3.90
C SER A 132 18.08 62.61 -2.98
N LEU A 133 17.51 63.68 -3.54
CA LEU A 133 17.02 64.85 -2.80
C LEU A 133 15.80 64.45 -1.95
N GLN A 134 16.01 64.04 -0.70
CA GLN A 134 14.93 63.66 0.21
C GLN A 134 15.06 64.35 1.58
N PRO A 135 13.93 64.60 2.26
CA PRO A 135 13.96 65.02 3.66
C PRO A 135 14.74 64.03 4.50
N LEU A 136 15.48 64.53 5.49
CA LEU A 136 16.30 63.70 6.39
C LEU A 136 15.49 62.64 7.11
N THR A 137 14.25 62.99 7.49
CA THR A 137 13.28 62.08 8.10
C THR A 137 12.91 60.93 7.15
N LYS A 138 12.76 61.23 5.85
CA LYS A 138 12.45 60.21 4.83
C LYS A 138 13.59 59.21 4.67
N THR A 139 14.82 59.70 4.62
CA THR A 139 16.04 58.87 4.57
C THR A 139 16.22 58.07 5.84
N HIS A 140 16.02 58.67 7.01
CA HIS A 140 16.07 58.01 8.32
C HIS A 140 15.08 56.84 8.38
N ASP A 141 13.81 57.08 8.04
CA ASP A 141 12.77 56.07 8.14
C ASP A 141 12.98 54.94 7.12
N SER A 142 13.46 55.26 5.91
CA SER A 142 13.82 54.24 4.92
C SER A 142 15.04 53.39 5.35
N ILE A 143 16.07 54.00 5.95
CA ILE A 143 17.21 53.25 6.49
C ILE A 143 16.75 52.36 7.65
N ARG A 144 15.88 52.87 8.53
CA ARG A 144 15.34 52.11 9.66
C ARG A 144 14.48 50.93 9.21
N SER A 145 13.71 51.06 8.13
CA SER A 145 12.91 49.95 7.62
C SER A 145 13.75 48.78 7.10
N TRP A 146 15.00 49.02 6.69
CA TRP A 146 15.91 47.95 6.25
C TRP A 146 16.54 47.15 7.40
N ALA A 147 16.35 47.53 8.66
CA ALA A 147 16.88 46.77 9.79
C ALA A 147 16.18 45.41 9.99
N GLY A 148 15.04 45.17 9.33
CA GLY A 148 14.31 43.91 9.35
C GLY A 148 12.82 44.11 9.12
N PHE A 149 12.08 43.02 8.88
CA PHE A 149 10.63 43.08 8.60
C PHE A 149 9.84 43.75 9.74
N GLY A 150 10.12 43.37 11.00
CA GLY A 150 9.52 44.01 12.17
C GLY A 150 9.82 45.52 12.27
N ALA A 151 11.04 45.95 11.92
CA ALA A 151 11.41 47.36 11.89
C ALA A 151 10.70 48.13 10.75
N ALA A 152 10.52 47.50 9.59
CA ALA A 152 9.72 48.05 8.49
C ALA A 152 8.26 48.24 8.90
N MET A 153 7.66 47.24 9.56
CA MET A 153 6.28 47.30 10.05
C MET A 153 6.10 48.37 11.14
N ALA A 154 6.99 48.41 12.14
CA ALA A 154 6.97 49.45 13.17
C ALA A 154 7.17 50.86 12.58
N THR A 155 8.02 50.98 11.56
CA THR A 155 8.22 52.23 10.84
C THR A 155 6.94 52.63 10.10
N LEU A 156 6.32 51.71 9.34
CA LEU A 156 5.06 51.94 8.65
C LEU A 156 3.93 52.33 9.61
N TYR A 157 3.80 51.64 10.74
CA TYR A 157 2.86 52.01 11.80
C TYR A 157 3.13 53.42 12.31
N SER A 158 4.40 53.78 12.54
CA SER A 158 4.75 55.15 12.93
C SER A 158 4.45 56.18 11.83
N GLN A 159 4.50 55.80 10.55
CA GLN A 159 4.13 56.67 9.42
C GLN A 159 2.62 56.90 9.31
N LEU A 160 1.77 56.02 9.87
CA LEU A 160 0.32 56.27 9.96
C LEU A 160 0.02 57.53 10.79
N SER A 161 0.90 57.85 11.75
CA SER A 161 0.77 59.06 12.58
C SER A 161 1.39 60.32 11.96
N ALA A 162 2.32 60.18 11.00
CA ALA A 162 2.99 61.28 10.31
C ALA A 162 3.54 60.80 8.95
N SER A 163 2.80 61.11 7.87
CA SER A 163 3.09 60.60 6.52
C SER A 163 4.23 61.36 5.83
N VAL A 164 5.48 60.89 6.00
CA VAL A 164 6.65 61.48 5.31
C VAL A 164 7.28 60.49 4.31
N SER A 165 7.19 59.18 4.58
CA SER A 165 7.83 58.10 3.80
C SER A 165 6.99 56.81 3.74
N VAL A 166 5.67 56.91 3.59
CA VAL A 166 4.78 55.73 3.53
C VAL A 166 5.21 54.79 2.41
N PHE A 167 5.38 55.30 1.19
CA PHE A 167 5.73 54.47 0.03
C PHE A 167 7.11 53.82 0.16
N GLY A 168 8.12 54.54 0.67
CA GLY A 168 9.46 53.98 0.86
C GLY A 168 9.47 52.85 1.90
N SER A 169 8.75 53.04 3.01
CA SER A 169 8.65 52.03 4.06
C SER A 169 7.80 50.82 3.63
N LEU A 170 6.69 51.06 2.92
CA LEU A 170 5.83 50.02 2.35
C LEU A 170 6.59 49.19 1.31
N HIS A 171 7.42 49.84 0.48
CA HIS A 171 8.24 49.15 -0.52
C HIS A 171 9.27 48.21 0.13
N VAL A 172 9.97 48.67 1.17
CA VAL A 172 10.91 47.83 1.93
C VAL A 172 10.18 46.72 2.68
N MET A 173 9.01 47.01 3.27
CA MET A 173 8.18 46.01 3.94
C MET A 173 7.70 44.93 2.97
N GLY A 174 7.20 45.32 1.79
CA GLY A 174 6.77 44.39 0.75
C GLY A 174 7.93 43.50 0.28
N TYR A 175 9.12 44.09 0.11
CA TYR A 175 10.33 43.36 -0.26
C TYR A 175 10.72 42.32 0.81
N LEU A 176 10.87 42.73 2.08
CA LEU A 176 11.21 41.83 3.18
C LEU A 176 10.10 40.82 3.48
N GLY A 177 8.84 41.18 3.25
CA GLY A 177 7.69 40.29 3.36
C GLY A 177 7.72 39.19 2.30
N CYS A 178 8.04 39.53 1.04
CA CYS A 178 8.23 38.54 -0.02
C CYS A 178 9.42 37.62 0.29
N ILE A 179 10.54 38.14 0.81
CA ILE A 179 11.65 37.30 1.27
C ILE A 179 11.18 36.34 2.38
N SER A 180 10.43 36.83 3.35
CA SER A 180 9.89 36.01 4.44
C SER A 180 8.96 34.92 3.92
N LEU A 181 8.11 35.24 2.94
CA LEU A 181 7.23 34.26 2.29
C LEU A 181 8.04 33.20 1.54
N LEU A 182 9.06 33.61 0.79
CA LEU A 182 9.97 32.70 0.08
C LEU A 182 10.67 31.71 1.03
N HIS A 183 11.04 32.18 2.22
CA HIS A 183 11.61 31.36 3.28
C HIS A 183 10.64 30.30 3.84
N VAL A 184 9.35 30.59 3.83
CA VAL A 184 8.31 29.63 4.26
C VAL A 184 8.02 28.63 3.16
N THR A 185 8.04 29.06 1.89
CA THR A 185 7.62 28.21 0.77
C THR A 185 8.73 27.27 0.29
N ILE A 186 9.99 27.72 0.22
CA ILE A 186 11.08 26.87 -0.30
C ILE A 186 11.23 25.52 0.42
N PRO A 187 11.18 25.43 1.76
CA PRO A 187 11.27 24.15 2.47
C PRO A 187 10.13 23.17 2.13
N THR A 188 9.01 23.67 1.60
CA THR A 188 7.85 22.85 1.20
C THR A 188 7.91 22.38 -0.25
N ILE A 189 8.87 22.86 -1.05
CA ILE A 189 8.97 22.51 -2.48
C ILE A 189 9.35 21.05 -2.64
N LEU A 190 10.25 20.53 -1.82
CA LEU A 190 10.68 19.13 -1.88
C LEU A 190 10.05 18.35 -0.73
N SER A 191 9.36 17.27 -1.05
CA SER A 191 8.87 16.30 -0.07
C SER A 191 9.18 14.88 -0.53
N ALA A 192 9.29 13.93 0.38
CA ALA A 192 9.40 12.52 0.04
C ALA A 192 8.02 11.86 0.20
N GLN A 193 7.52 11.21 -0.85
CA GLN A 193 6.25 10.47 -0.84
C GLN A 193 6.50 8.98 -1.07
N THR A 194 5.68 8.11 -0.48
CA THR A 194 5.66 6.68 -0.81
C THR A 194 4.76 6.41 -2.01
N PHE A 195 5.10 5.40 -2.82
CA PHE A 195 4.25 4.89 -3.87
C PHE A 195 4.46 3.38 -4.02
N ASP A 196 3.43 2.67 -4.47
CA ASP A 196 3.50 1.25 -4.82
C ASP A 196 4.12 1.10 -6.21
N SER A 197 5.11 0.22 -6.36
CA SER A 197 5.72 -0.09 -7.66
C SER A 197 5.21 -1.45 -8.13
N PHE A 198 5.00 -1.66 -9.43
CA PHE A 198 4.59 -2.97 -9.94
C PHE A 198 5.77 -3.60 -10.69
N THR A 199 6.10 -4.86 -10.39
CA THR A 199 7.08 -5.64 -11.15
C THR A 199 6.42 -6.81 -11.84
N THR A 200 6.69 -6.99 -13.13
CA THR A 200 6.25 -8.17 -13.87
C THR A 200 7.19 -9.34 -13.61
N VAL A 201 6.67 -10.46 -13.10
CA VAL A 201 7.40 -11.71 -12.83
C VAL A 201 6.80 -12.81 -13.71
N ASN A 202 7.63 -13.68 -14.30
CA ASN A 202 7.12 -14.83 -15.06
C ASN A 202 6.86 -15.99 -14.08
N VAL A 203 5.69 -16.61 -14.19
CA VAL A 203 5.25 -17.72 -13.33
C VAL A 203 4.87 -18.93 -14.19
N THR A 204 5.07 -20.12 -13.65
CA THR A 204 4.64 -21.37 -14.29
C THR A 204 3.19 -21.67 -13.97
N THR A 205 2.39 -22.03 -14.98
CA THR A 205 1.01 -22.50 -14.81
C THR A 205 0.94 -24.03 -14.88
N LEU A 206 -0.06 -24.60 -14.22
CA LEU A 206 -0.55 -25.94 -14.42
C LEU A 206 -1.53 -25.90 -15.59
N GLY A 207 -1.10 -26.45 -16.73
CA GLY A 207 -1.90 -26.53 -17.94
C GLY A 207 -3.08 -27.49 -17.78
N PHE A 208 -4.12 -27.32 -18.60
CA PHE A 208 -5.15 -28.35 -18.76
C PHE A 208 -4.53 -29.61 -19.43
N PRO A 209 -5.05 -30.83 -19.14
CA PRO A 209 -4.49 -32.05 -19.72
C PRO A 209 -4.53 -31.99 -21.25
N GLU A 210 -3.37 -32.14 -21.90
CA GLU A 210 -3.32 -32.29 -23.35
C GLU A 210 -3.71 -33.73 -23.71
N TYR A 211 -4.96 -33.94 -24.13
CA TYR A 211 -5.47 -35.24 -24.60
C TYR A 211 -4.93 -35.59 -26.00
N ALA A 212 -3.62 -35.53 -26.17
CA ALA A 212 -2.97 -35.81 -27.45
C ALA A 212 -3.03 -37.31 -27.76
N ASN A 213 -4.00 -37.71 -28.57
CA ASN A 213 -4.00 -38.83 -29.52
C ASN A 213 -3.35 -40.14 -29.03
N SER A 214 -3.53 -40.49 -27.74
CA SER A 214 -3.00 -41.74 -27.22
C SER A 214 -3.93 -42.87 -27.66
N THR A 215 -3.36 -43.88 -28.30
CA THR A 215 -4.04 -45.10 -28.78
C THR A 215 -4.63 -45.98 -27.66
N ALA A 216 -4.76 -45.45 -26.44
CA ALA A 216 -5.28 -46.12 -25.25
C ALA A 216 -6.78 -45.80 -25.04
N GLN A 217 -7.60 -45.98 -26.08
CA GLN A 217 -9.06 -45.78 -26.06
C GLN A 217 -9.79 -46.57 -24.95
N ASN A 218 -9.19 -47.62 -24.40
CA ASN A 218 -9.84 -48.43 -23.35
C ASN A 218 -9.69 -47.85 -21.93
N ALA A 219 -8.68 -47.01 -21.66
CA ALA A 219 -8.50 -46.41 -20.34
C ALA A 219 -9.32 -45.12 -20.17
N THR A 220 -9.46 -44.33 -21.23
CA THR A 220 -10.29 -43.12 -21.24
C THR A 220 -11.77 -43.44 -20.97
N ASN A 221 -12.26 -44.57 -21.46
CA ASN A 221 -13.65 -45.01 -21.27
C ASN A 221 -14.05 -45.27 -19.81
N VAL A 222 -13.14 -45.67 -18.92
CA VAL A 222 -13.49 -45.90 -17.50
C VAL A 222 -13.42 -44.60 -16.71
N PHE A 223 -12.41 -43.77 -16.98
CA PHE A 223 -12.15 -42.55 -16.22
C PHE A 223 -13.09 -41.39 -16.60
N MET A 224 -13.54 -41.29 -17.85
CA MET A 224 -14.40 -40.19 -18.29
C MET A 224 -15.89 -40.42 -17.98
N THR A 225 -16.28 -41.63 -17.61
CA THR A 225 -17.69 -42.02 -17.72
C THR A 225 -18.34 -42.49 -16.41
N THR A 226 -17.62 -43.27 -15.60
CA THR A 226 -18.21 -43.82 -14.37
C THR A 226 -18.01 -42.90 -13.18
N ILE A 227 -16.83 -42.26 -13.11
CA ILE A 227 -16.50 -41.31 -12.06
C ILE A 227 -17.26 -40.00 -12.34
N PRO A 228 -17.04 -39.26 -13.45
CA PRO A 228 -17.54 -37.88 -13.55
C PRO A 228 -19.06 -37.75 -13.48
N THR A 229 -19.81 -38.72 -13.99
CA THR A 229 -21.29 -38.72 -13.95
C THR A 229 -21.85 -38.76 -12.54
N GLN A 230 -21.18 -39.41 -11.60
CA GLN A 230 -21.56 -39.41 -10.18
C GLN A 230 -21.28 -38.07 -9.49
N PHE A 231 -20.29 -37.32 -9.97
CA PHE A 231 -19.89 -36.01 -9.42
C PHE A 231 -20.66 -34.84 -10.05
N LEU A 232 -21.33 -35.05 -11.19
CA LEU A 232 -22.01 -33.97 -11.91
C LEU A 232 -23.02 -33.18 -11.06
N PRO A 233 -24.03 -33.81 -10.42
CA PRO A 233 -25.01 -33.07 -9.61
C PRO A 233 -24.39 -32.26 -8.46
N TRP A 234 -23.16 -32.60 -8.07
CA TRP A 234 -22.43 -31.90 -7.02
C TRP A 234 -21.76 -30.63 -7.52
N ILE A 235 -21.04 -30.64 -8.65
CA ILE A 235 -20.35 -29.43 -9.14
C ILE A 235 -21.34 -28.30 -9.44
N GLY A 236 -22.54 -28.64 -9.90
CA GLY A 236 -23.60 -27.66 -10.16
C GLY A 236 -24.06 -26.92 -8.91
N ASN A 237 -23.92 -27.55 -7.74
CA ASN A 237 -24.29 -27.02 -6.43
C ASN A 237 -23.14 -26.41 -5.65
N LEU A 238 -21.91 -26.47 -6.16
CA LEU A 238 -20.79 -25.70 -5.65
C LEU A 238 -20.94 -24.21 -6.00
N ASN A 239 -22.10 -23.62 -5.68
CA ASN A 239 -22.38 -22.19 -5.74
C ASN A 239 -21.54 -21.48 -4.67
N GLY A 240 -20.22 -21.40 -4.86
CA GLY A 240 -19.32 -20.73 -3.94
C GLY A 240 -17.93 -21.37 -3.81
N PHE A 241 -17.74 -22.64 -4.19
CA PHE A 241 -16.40 -23.22 -4.20
C PHE A 241 -15.71 -22.92 -5.51
N GLU A 242 -14.59 -22.21 -5.39
CA GLU A 242 -13.68 -21.87 -6.45
C GLU A 242 -13.09 -23.17 -7.02
N THR A 243 -13.75 -23.72 -8.05
CA THR A 243 -13.17 -24.82 -8.83
C THR A 243 -11.95 -24.25 -9.56
N LEU A 244 -10.78 -24.34 -8.93
CA LEU A 244 -9.55 -23.82 -9.50
C LEU A 244 -9.34 -24.42 -10.88
N GLY A 245 -9.28 -23.55 -11.88
CA GLY A 245 -9.18 -23.92 -13.30
C GLY A 245 -10.51 -24.18 -14.02
N LEU A 246 -11.68 -23.92 -13.40
CA LEU A 246 -13.01 -23.99 -14.02
C LEU A 246 -13.86 -22.76 -13.64
N PHE A 247 -14.47 -22.11 -14.63
CA PHE A 247 -15.41 -21.00 -14.41
C PHE A 247 -16.42 -20.91 -15.56
N ASN A 248 -17.70 -21.14 -15.28
CA ASN A 248 -18.83 -20.87 -16.17
C ASN A 248 -18.64 -21.36 -17.63
N GLY A 249 -18.37 -22.65 -17.83
CA GLY A 249 -18.16 -23.23 -19.18
C GLY A 249 -16.72 -23.10 -19.70
N THR A 250 -15.81 -22.55 -18.91
CA THR A 250 -14.41 -22.27 -19.30
C THR A 250 -13.43 -22.98 -18.37
N LEU A 251 -12.50 -23.73 -18.93
CA LEU A 251 -11.31 -24.22 -18.25
C LEU A 251 -10.19 -23.18 -18.36
N TYR A 252 -9.47 -22.90 -17.29
CA TYR A 252 -8.31 -22.00 -17.31
C TYR A 252 -7.12 -22.62 -16.60
N GLU A 253 -5.91 -22.20 -16.96
CA GLU A 253 -4.70 -22.70 -16.31
C GLU A 253 -4.58 -22.13 -14.88
N VAL A 254 -4.10 -22.95 -13.94
CA VAL A 254 -3.95 -22.56 -12.52
C VAL A 254 -2.49 -22.20 -12.25
N LEU A 255 -2.20 -21.17 -11.45
CA LEU A 255 -0.82 -20.83 -11.11
C LEU A 255 -0.20 -21.90 -10.20
N ASN A 256 0.99 -22.38 -10.53
CA ASN A 256 1.67 -23.42 -9.75
C ASN A 256 2.31 -22.85 -8.47
N ASP A 257 2.84 -21.63 -8.53
CA ASP A 257 3.54 -21.01 -7.38
C ASP A 257 2.54 -20.50 -6.33
N THR A 258 2.71 -20.94 -5.09
CA THR A 258 1.92 -20.49 -3.92
C THR A 258 2.50 -19.24 -3.28
N ASN A 259 3.74 -18.84 -3.61
CA ASN A 259 4.45 -17.75 -2.94
C ASN A 259 4.34 -16.41 -3.67
N LEU A 260 3.35 -16.25 -4.53
CA LEU A 260 3.15 -15.01 -5.28
C LEU A 260 2.50 -13.97 -4.36
N GLU A 261 3.15 -12.81 -4.22
CA GLU A 261 2.52 -11.64 -3.62
C GLU A 261 1.31 -11.21 -4.48
N SER A 262 0.33 -10.54 -3.85
CA SER A 262 -0.91 -10.09 -4.50
C SER A 262 -0.67 -9.39 -5.85
N GLY A 263 -1.47 -9.74 -6.85
CA GLY A 263 -1.32 -9.28 -8.24
C GLY A 263 -2.21 -10.06 -9.21
N GLU A 264 -2.20 -9.67 -10.49
CA GLU A 264 -2.96 -10.34 -11.55
C GLU A 264 -2.03 -11.05 -12.54
N ALA A 265 -2.39 -12.27 -12.92
CA ALA A 265 -1.68 -13.12 -13.88
C ALA A 265 -2.54 -13.32 -15.13
N GLN A 266 -1.97 -13.19 -16.33
CA GLN A 266 -2.68 -13.65 -17.53
C GLN A 266 -2.45 -15.15 -17.75
N VAL A 267 -3.53 -15.93 -17.81
CA VAL A 267 -3.50 -17.38 -18.03
C VAL A 267 -4.21 -17.73 -19.33
N SER A 268 -3.82 -18.85 -19.93
CA SER A 268 -4.58 -19.43 -21.04
C SER A 268 -5.87 -20.06 -20.53
N ALA A 269 -6.91 -20.00 -21.35
CA ALA A 269 -8.21 -20.60 -21.06
C ALA A 269 -8.79 -21.24 -22.32
N ILE A 270 -9.67 -22.22 -22.16
CA ILE A 270 -10.43 -22.87 -23.20
C ILE A 270 -11.86 -22.96 -22.68
N GLY A 271 -12.84 -22.44 -23.42
CA GLY A 271 -14.22 -22.77 -23.10
C GLY A 271 -14.93 -23.53 -24.20
N PHE A 272 -16.05 -24.12 -23.81
CA PHE A 272 -16.84 -25.02 -24.63
C PHE A 272 -18.01 -24.24 -25.22
N ASN A 273 -17.95 -23.92 -26.50
CA ASN A 273 -19.02 -23.23 -27.20
C ASN A 273 -19.97 -24.26 -27.80
N VAL A 274 -21.10 -24.47 -27.11
CA VAL A 274 -22.17 -25.37 -27.54
C VAL A 274 -23.17 -24.59 -28.41
N SER A 275 -23.55 -25.16 -29.55
CA SER A 275 -24.60 -24.65 -30.44
C SER A 275 -25.64 -25.73 -30.69
N CYS A 276 -26.90 -25.43 -30.42
CA CYS A 276 -28.03 -26.33 -30.57
C CYS A 276 -28.92 -25.90 -31.73
N GLY A 277 -29.35 -26.87 -32.54
CA GLY A 277 -30.30 -26.68 -33.64
C GLY A 277 -31.47 -27.67 -33.54
N TYR A 278 -32.51 -27.45 -34.33
CA TYR A 278 -33.63 -28.41 -34.41
C TYR A 278 -33.38 -29.43 -35.52
N ILE A 279 -33.89 -30.65 -35.34
CA ILE A 279 -33.79 -31.70 -36.36
C ILE A 279 -35.00 -31.61 -37.31
N PRO A 280 -34.82 -31.30 -38.61
CA PRO A 280 -35.93 -31.26 -39.55
C PRO A 280 -36.43 -32.69 -39.88
N ALA A 281 -37.75 -32.89 -39.80
CA ALA A 281 -38.47 -34.12 -40.21
C ALA A 281 -38.28 -35.37 -39.33
N VAL A 282 -38.65 -35.27 -38.06
CA VAL A 282 -38.92 -36.43 -37.21
C VAL A 282 -40.23 -37.09 -37.68
N LEU A 283 -40.20 -38.38 -38.04
CA LEU A 283 -41.38 -39.15 -38.43
C LEU A 283 -41.76 -40.08 -37.28
N ASN A 284 -42.99 -39.95 -36.78
CA ASN A 284 -43.52 -40.83 -35.74
C ASN A 284 -44.14 -42.08 -36.38
N PHE A 285 -43.81 -43.26 -35.85
CA PHE A 285 -44.54 -44.48 -36.17
C PHE A 285 -44.93 -45.20 -34.86
N PHE A 286 -46.20 -45.60 -34.78
CA PHE A 286 -46.71 -46.39 -33.67
C PHE A 286 -46.61 -47.87 -34.03
N ASP A 287 -46.01 -48.67 -33.14
CA ASP A 287 -46.19 -50.11 -33.13
C ASP A 287 -46.81 -50.56 -31.79
N ASP A 288 -47.31 -51.80 -31.75
CA ASP A 288 -47.99 -52.35 -30.56
C ASP A 288 -47.07 -52.54 -29.33
N SER A 289 -45.78 -52.17 -29.42
CA SER A 289 -44.77 -52.39 -28.36
C SER A 289 -44.27 -51.13 -27.66
N GLY A 290 -44.70 -49.94 -28.10
CA GLY A 290 -44.38 -48.66 -27.47
C GLY A 290 -44.21 -47.52 -28.48
N TRP A 291 -43.71 -46.38 -28.01
CA TRP A 291 -43.35 -45.25 -28.86
C TRP A 291 -42.01 -45.54 -29.55
N ASN A 292 -42.00 -45.68 -30.87
CA ASN A 292 -40.79 -45.80 -31.66
C ASN A 292 -40.62 -44.54 -32.54
N ILE A 293 -39.61 -43.73 -32.26
CA ILE A 293 -39.43 -42.42 -32.90
C ILE A 293 -38.34 -42.51 -33.94
N THR A 294 -38.68 -42.66 -35.21
CA THR A 294 -37.70 -42.71 -36.31
C THR A 294 -37.29 -41.31 -36.77
N LEU A 295 -36.01 -40.97 -36.61
CA LEU A 295 -35.43 -39.72 -37.13
C LEU A 295 -35.16 -39.87 -38.63
N GLY A 296 -35.98 -39.24 -39.47
CA GLY A 296 -35.85 -39.29 -40.92
C GLY A 296 -34.89 -38.21 -41.44
N ALA A 297 -33.62 -38.55 -41.65
CA ALA A 297 -32.68 -37.61 -42.26
C ALA A 297 -33.15 -37.23 -43.68
N VAL A 298 -33.58 -35.97 -43.87
CA VAL A 298 -34.07 -35.47 -45.16
C VAL A 298 -32.92 -35.36 -46.16
N GLY A 299 -32.81 -36.30 -47.10
CA GLY A 299 -32.05 -36.07 -48.33
C GLY A 299 -31.18 -37.21 -48.85
N THR A 300 -31.01 -38.31 -48.12
CA THR A 300 -30.32 -39.51 -48.64
C THR A 300 -31.15 -40.76 -48.34
N GLY A 301 -31.28 -41.67 -49.31
CA GLY A 301 -32.26 -42.75 -49.29
C GLY A 301 -32.26 -43.57 -47.99
N VAL A 302 -33.44 -43.63 -47.38
CA VAL A 302 -33.85 -44.35 -46.15
C VAL A 302 -33.06 -45.63 -45.85
N GLY A 303 -32.37 -45.62 -44.71
CA GLY A 303 -32.16 -46.78 -43.85
C GLY A 303 -32.65 -46.43 -42.46
N ASP A 304 -33.47 -47.28 -41.84
CA ASP A 304 -33.99 -47.12 -40.48
C ASP A 304 -32.83 -46.92 -39.50
N ILE A 305 -32.84 -45.78 -38.80
CA ILE A 305 -31.79 -45.37 -37.87
C ILE A 305 -32.00 -46.01 -36.47
N ILE A 306 -33.14 -46.66 -36.21
CA ILE A 306 -33.37 -47.44 -34.99
C ILE A 306 -33.36 -48.93 -35.34
N GLY A 307 -32.20 -49.55 -35.14
CA GLY A 307 -32.11 -51.01 -35.10
C GLY A 307 -33.04 -51.54 -34.01
N GLN A 308 -33.88 -52.51 -34.37
CA GLN A 308 -34.61 -53.33 -33.41
C GLN A 308 -33.60 -53.97 -32.44
N THR A 309 -33.38 -53.35 -31.28
CA THR A 309 -32.84 -54.09 -30.15
C THR A 309 -33.91 -55.11 -29.77
N SER A 310 -33.50 -56.38 -29.75
CA SER A 310 -34.37 -57.53 -29.61
C SER A 310 -35.36 -57.42 -28.45
N SER A 311 -36.65 -57.24 -28.73
CA SER A 311 -37.82 -57.66 -27.92
C SER A 311 -37.96 -57.21 -26.46
N SER A 312 -37.05 -56.42 -25.89
CA SER A 312 -37.26 -55.73 -24.61
C SER A 312 -37.60 -54.28 -24.91
N GLY A 313 -38.90 -54.00 -25.14
CA GLY A 313 -39.40 -52.65 -25.38
C GLY A 313 -38.84 -51.68 -24.34
N PHE A 314 -38.03 -50.74 -24.80
CA PHE A 314 -37.44 -49.70 -23.97
C PHE A 314 -38.53 -48.65 -23.72
N GLY A 315 -39.31 -48.86 -22.67
CA GLY A 315 -40.32 -47.88 -22.25
C GLY A 315 -39.62 -46.66 -21.69
N ILE A 316 -39.40 -45.64 -22.51
CA ILE A 316 -38.90 -44.34 -22.07
C ILE A 316 -39.95 -43.75 -21.10
N PRO A 317 -39.65 -43.62 -19.79
CA PRO A 317 -40.61 -43.06 -18.86
C PRO A 317 -40.70 -41.56 -19.08
N PHE A 318 -41.70 -41.11 -19.82
CA PHE A 318 -41.91 -39.67 -20.00
C PHE A 318 -42.37 -39.03 -18.68
N ARG A 319 -41.46 -38.28 -18.04
CA ARG A 319 -41.80 -37.39 -16.92
C ARG A 319 -42.05 -35.99 -17.47
N GLN A 320 -43.11 -35.33 -17.01
CA GLN A 320 -43.30 -33.91 -17.33
C GLN A 320 -42.12 -33.10 -16.78
N ASN A 321 -41.76 -32.01 -17.46
CA ASN A 321 -40.73 -31.08 -17.02
C ASN A 321 -39.28 -31.61 -16.94
N THR A 322 -38.91 -32.54 -17.83
CA THR A 322 -37.56 -33.13 -17.87
C THR A 322 -36.83 -32.84 -19.19
N VAL A 323 -35.50 -32.85 -19.18
CA VAL A 323 -34.68 -32.82 -20.40
C VAL A 323 -33.88 -34.11 -20.40
N PHE A 324 -34.11 -34.93 -21.42
CA PHE A 324 -33.47 -36.23 -21.54
C PHE A 324 -32.30 -36.18 -22.51
N LEU A 325 -31.27 -36.92 -22.16
CA LEU A 325 -30.07 -37.09 -22.94
C LEU A 325 -30.22 -38.37 -23.78
N ALA A 326 -30.48 -38.26 -25.09
CA ALA A 326 -30.57 -39.46 -25.93
C ALA A 326 -29.16 -39.94 -26.30
N GLY A 327 -28.73 -41.01 -25.64
CA GLY A 327 -27.44 -41.66 -25.86
C GLY A 327 -27.38 -42.47 -27.15
N ASP A 328 -26.28 -42.25 -27.88
CA ASP A 328 -25.69 -43.03 -28.96
C ASP A 328 -26.62 -43.77 -29.94
N ILE A 329 -26.77 -43.21 -31.15
CA ILE A 329 -27.42 -43.87 -32.28
C ILE A 329 -26.34 -44.65 -33.06
N TYR A 330 -25.67 -45.60 -32.42
CA TYR A 330 -24.69 -46.46 -33.08
C TYR A 330 -25.40 -47.60 -33.80
N ASN A 331 -25.73 -47.40 -35.08
CA ASN A 331 -26.30 -48.47 -35.89
C ASN A 331 -25.17 -49.35 -36.45
N ASN A 332 -24.78 -50.39 -35.69
CA ASN A 332 -23.72 -51.34 -36.05
C ASN A 332 -23.91 -52.05 -37.41
N GLU A 333 -25.09 -51.94 -38.04
CA GLU A 333 -25.39 -52.61 -39.30
C GLU A 333 -25.10 -51.78 -40.56
N PHE A 334 -24.85 -50.47 -40.44
CA PHE A 334 -24.52 -49.63 -41.60
C PHE A 334 -23.00 -49.42 -41.73
N ASN A 335 -22.38 -50.23 -42.60
CA ASN A 335 -20.99 -50.05 -43.10
C ASN A 335 -20.76 -48.74 -43.90
N GLY A 336 -21.69 -47.78 -43.86
CA GLY A 336 -21.55 -46.44 -44.40
C GLY A 336 -21.81 -45.46 -43.26
N GLY A 337 -20.76 -45.14 -42.49
CA GLY A 337 -20.83 -44.32 -41.28
C GLY A 337 -21.49 -42.97 -41.54
N PHE A 338 -22.74 -42.85 -41.10
CA PHE A 338 -23.30 -41.57 -40.71
C PHE A 338 -22.81 -41.31 -39.29
N LEU A 339 -21.54 -40.92 -39.19
CA LEU A 339 -20.99 -40.50 -37.92
C LEU A 339 -21.53 -39.09 -37.69
N LEU A 340 -22.48 -38.99 -36.76
CA LEU A 340 -22.82 -37.74 -36.05
C LEU A 340 -21.63 -37.34 -35.15
N GLU A 341 -20.42 -37.42 -35.70
CA GLU A 341 -19.15 -37.10 -35.08
C GLU A 341 -19.28 -35.70 -34.51
N ASN A 342 -19.29 -35.61 -33.18
CA ASN A 342 -19.38 -34.35 -32.43
C ASN A 342 -20.77 -33.75 -32.16
N SER A 343 -21.86 -34.53 -32.18
CA SER A 343 -23.17 -34.03 -31.73
C SER A 343 -23.91 -34.92 -30.74
N ILE A 344 -24.70 -34.29 -29.87
CA ILE A 344 -25.66 -34.94 -28.99
C ILE A 344 -27.08 -34.63 -29.40
N VAL A 345 -27.98 -35.60 -29.19
CA VAL A 345 -29.42 -35.39 -29.35
C VAL A 345 -30.05 -35.29 -27.97
N LEU A 346 -30.77 -34.21 -27.73
CA LEU A 346 -31.60 -34.00 -26.55
C LEU A 346 -33.05 -34.09 -26.97
N TYR A 347 -33.91 -34.54 -26.06
CA TYR A 347 -35.33 -34.35 -26.22
C TYR A 347 -35.99 -33.86 -24.94
N THR A 348 -37.00 -33.02 -25.09
CA THR A 348 -37.76 -32.50 -23.95
C THR A 348 -39.23 -32.31 -24.32
N PRO A 349 -40.18 -32.59 -23.41
CA PRO A 349 -41.57 -32.21 -23.56
C PRO A 349 -41.82 -30.71 -23.28
N ASN A 350 -40.81 -29.99 -22.78
CA ASN A 350 -40.87 -28.56 -22.53
C ASN A 350 -40.79 -27.77 -23.84
N VAL A 351 -41.36 -26.57 -23.84
CA VAL A 351 -41.26 -25.67 -24.99
C VAL A 351 -39.94 -24.90 -24.90
N VAL A 352 -39.03 -25.14 -25.82
CA VAL A 352 -37.77 -24.42 -25.96
C VAL A 352 -37.95 -23.26 -26.94
N LEU A 353 -37.70 -22.05 -26.48
CA LEU A 353 -37.72 -20.81 -27.25
C LEU A 353 -36.31 -20.33 -27.55
N ASP A 354 -36.05 -19.86 -28.76
CA ASP A 354 -34.84 -19.10 -29.02
C ASP A 354 -34.94 -17.65 -28.49
N SER A 355 -33.91 -16.83 -28.73
CA SER A 355 -33.88 -15.46 -28.24
C SER A 355 -34.83 -14.50 -28.95
N GLU A 356 -35.40 -14.90 -30.09
CA GLU A 356 -36.48 -14.19 -30.77
C GLU A 356 -37.87 -14.65 -30.31
N GLY A 357 -37.94 -15.64 -29.42
CA GLY A 357 -39.18 -16.24 -28.94
C GLY A 357 -39.79 -17.25 -29.93
N GLN A 358 -39.02 -17.74 -30.90
CA GLN A 358 -39.45 -18.79 -31.82
C GLN A 358 -39.29 -20.17 -31.16
N THR A 359 -40.27 -21.04 -31.35
CA THR A 359 -40.22 -22.42 -30.88
C THR A 359 -39.45 -23.29 -31.86
N GLY A 360 -38.65 -24.23 -31.36
CA GLY A 360 -38.09 -25.30 -32.20
C GLY A 360 -39.20 -26.18 -32.78
N PHE A 361 -38.86 -27.11 -33.67
CA PHE A 361 -39.84 -27.97 -34.34
C PHE A 361 -40.50 -28.95 -33.36
N PRO A 362 -41.77 -28.76 -32.95
CA PRO A 362 -42.43 -29.68 -32.04
C PRO A 362 -42.94 -30.90 -32.81
N VAL A 363 -42.75 -32.07 -32.21
CA VAL A 363 -43.24 -33.35 -32.69
C VAL A 363 -44.48 -33.68 -31.87
N GLU A 364 -45.65 -33.58 -32.49
CA GLU A 364 -46.92 -33.94 -31.85
C GLU A 364 -46.99 -35.46 -31.66
N LEU A 365 -47.29 -35.86 -30.42
CA LEU A 365 -47.45 -37.25 -30.03
C LEU A 365 -48.95 -37.61 -30.10
N GLU A 366 -49.30 -38.64 -30.88
CA GLU A 366 -50.69 -39.10 -30.99
C GLU A 366 -51.09 -39.85 -29.71
N PRO A 367 -52.05 -39.35 -28.90
CA PRO A 367 -52.30 -39.90 -27.57
C PRO A 367 -52.71 -41.38 -27.62
N GLU A 368 -52.02 -42.22 -26.85
CA GLU A 368 -52.35 -43.64 -26.74
C GLU A 368 -53.80 -43.78 -26.24
N THR A 369 -54.63 -44.52 -26.98
CA THR A 369 -56.05 -44.69 -26.67
C THR A 369 -56.24 -45.63 -25.47
N GLY A 370 -55.92 -45.16 -24.26
CA GLY A 370 -56.13 -45.93 -23.04
C GLY A 370 -55.37 -45.47 -21.79
N ASN A 371 -54.26 -44.72 -21.94
CA ASN A 371 -53.45 -44.25 -20.83
C ASN A 371 -53.42 -42.71 -20.80
N SER A 372 -53.60 -42.12 -19.62
CA SER A 372 -53.70 -40.67 -19.41
C SER A 372 -52.32 -39.98 -19.41
N SER A 373 -51.42 -40.32 -20.34
CA SER A 373 -50.17 -39.56 -20.49
C SER A 373 -50.49 -38.17 -21.04
N THR A 374 -50.17 -37.13 -20.28
CA THR A 374 -50.48 -35.72 -20.56
C THR A 374 -49.51 -35.05 -21.53
N ILE A 375 -48.58 -35.79 -22.12
CA ILE A 375 -47.51 -35.26 -22.97
C ILE A 375 -47.96 -35.31 -24.42
N THR A 376 -48.23 -34.15 -24.99
CA THR A 376 -48.77 -33.99 -26.36
C THR A 376 -47.72 -33.57 -27.39
N GLN A 377 -46.54 -33.16 -26.95
CA GLN A 377 -45.47 -32.66 -27.80
C GLN A 377 -44.10 -32.98 -27.23
N LEU A 378 -43.14 -33.27 -28.12
CA LEU A 378 -41.71 -33.38 -27.82
C LEU A 378 -40.93 -32.47 -28.77
N GLN A 379 -39.83 -31.89 -28.29
CA GLN A 379 -38.86 -31.20 -29.14
C GLN A 379 -37.54 -31.95 -29.12
N PHE A 380 -36.93 -32.11 -30.28
CA PHE A 380 -35.61 -32.71 -30.45
C PHE A 380 -34.60 -31.63 -30.80
N LEU A 381 -33.51 -31.59 -30.05
CA LEU A 381 -32.40 -30.67 -30.25
C LEU A 381 -31.16 -31.48 -30.60
N GLN A 382 -30.44 -31.07 -31.63
CA GLN A 382 -29.10 -31.56 -31.91
C GLN A 382 -28.10 -30.48 -31.51
N CYS A 383 -27.22 -30.78 -30.58
CA CYS A 383 -26.20 -29.83 -30.12
C CYS A 383 -24.81 -30.27 -30.55
N SER A 384 -24.03 -29.32 -31.03
CA SER A 384 -22.61 -29.47 -31.38
C SER A 384 -21.78 -28.68 -30.37
N ASN A 385 -20.55 -29.13 -30.10
CA ASN A 385 -19.62 -28.44 -29.19
C ASN A 385 -18.33 -28.10 -29.94
N SER A 386 -17.84 -26.88 -29.72
CA SER A 386 -16.60 -26.36 -30.30
C SER A 386 -15.73 -25.75 -29.20
N LEU A 387 -14.42 -25.95 -29.26
CA LEU A 387 -13.50 -25.38 -28.27
C LEU A 387 -13.02 -24.01 -28.73
N VAL A 388 -13.18 -23.01 -27.87
CA VAL A 388 -12.75 -21.64 -28.16
C VAL A 388 -11.59 -21.29 -27.23
N PRO A 389 -10.35 -21.14 -27.74
CA PRO A 389 -9.24 -20.65 -26.93
C PRO A 389 -9.48 -19.21 -26.51
N GLN A 390 -9.20 -18.92 -25.25
CA GLN A 390 -9.38 -17.64 -24.57
C GLN A 390 -8.13 -17.29 -23.77
N SER A 391 -8.07 -16.03 -23.31
CA SER A 391 -7.14 -15.60 -22.26
C SER A 391 -7.94 -15.04 -21.10
N GLY A 392 -7.58 -15.41 -19.87
CA GLY A 392 -8.15 -14.91 -18.63
C GLY A 392 -7.13 -14.17 -17.78
N THR A 393 -7.56 -13.28 -16.87
CA THR A 393 -6.72 -12.81 -15.77
C THR A 393 -7.12 -13.51 -14.50
N VAL A 394 -6.16 -14.15 -13.85
CA VAL A 394 -6.32 -14.83 -12.57
C VAL A 394 -5.69 -13.98 -11.48
N ASP A 395 -6.38 -13.79 -10.36
CA ASP A 395 -5.77 -13.22 -9.17
C ASP A 395 -4.72 -14.19 -8.64
N THR A 396 -3.51 -13.70 -8.43
CA THR A 396 -2.34 -14.55 -8.17
C THR A 396 -2.40 -15.31 -6.86
N GLN A 397 -3.17 -14.79 -5.90
CA GLN A 397 -3.26 -15.34 -4.56
C GLN A 397 -4.44 -16.29 -4.42
N SER A 398 -5.64 -15.85 -4.81
CA SER A 398 -6.83 -16.71 -4.80
C SER A 398 -6.79 -17.76 -5.92
N ARG A 399 -6.01 -17.51 -6.99
CA ARG A 399 -5.95 -18.33 -8.21
C ARG A 399 -7.27 -18.41 -8.96
N ILE A 400 -8.24 -17.56 -8.62
CA ILE A 400 -9.53 -17.44 -9.29
C ILE A 400 -9.41 -16.50 -10.48
N LEU A 401 -10.16 -16.83 -11.52
CA LEU A 401 -10.39 -15.94 -12.64
C LEU A 401 -11.11 -14.64 -12.22
N ALA A 402 -10.48 -13.48 -12.42
CA ALA A 402 -11.10 -12.17 -12.19
C ALA A 402 -12.28 -11.97 -13.18
N GLY A 403 -13.49 -11.83 -12.63
CA GLY A 403 -14.77 -12.13 -13.28
C GLY A 403 -15.09 -11.57 -14.68
N PRO A 404 -14.62 -10.38 -15.13
CA PRO A 404 -14.88 -9.91 -16.50
C PRO A 404 -13.72 -10.12 -17.49
N SER A 405 -12.71 -10.93 -17.16
CA SER A 405 -11.46 -10.98 -17.92
C SER A 405 -11.45 -11.88 -19.16
N LEU A 406 -12.42 -12.79 -19.30
CA LEU A 406 -12.47 -13.71 -20.45
C LEU A 406 -12.77 -12.97 -21.75
N ARG A 407 -11.87 -13.12 -22.72
CA ARG A 407 -12.07 -12.61 -24.08
C ARG A 407 -11.75 -13.70 -25.11
N PRO A 408 -12.69 -14.03 -26.02
CA PRO A 408 -14.11 -13.63 -26.08
C PRO A 408 -14.98 -14.33 -25.01
N SER A 409 -16.09 -13.75 -24.54
CA SER A 409 -17.04 -14.48 -23.67
C SER A 409 -17.71 -15.61 -24.45
N ILE A 410 -17.73 -16.82 -23.88
CA ILE A 410 -18.43 -17.99 -24.47
C ILE A 410 -19.89 -18.07 -23.99
N TYR A 411 -20.22 -17.37 -22.91
CA TYR A 411 -21.59 -17.32 -22.41
C TYR A 411 -22.51 -16.66 -23.44
N ARG A 412 -23.48 -17.42 -23.95
CA ARG A 412 -24.44 -16.95 -24.94
C ARG A 412 -25.57 -16.22 -24.24
N THR A 413 -25.79 -14.98 -24.65
CA THR A 413 -26.98 -14.22 -24.27
C THR A 413 -28.07 -14.30 -25.34
N GLN A 414 -27.69 -14.76 -26.54
CA GLN A 414 -28.58 -14.93 -27.67
C GLN A 414 -28.26 -16.22 -28.43
N SER A 415 -29.32 -16.95 -28.78
CA SER A 415 -29.27 -18.12 -29.66
C SER A 415 -30.48 -18.05 -30.58
N GLU A 416 -30.33 -18.50 -31.82
CA GLU A 416 -31.38 -18.58 -32.83
C GLU A 416 -31.54 -20.04 -33.25
N TRP A 417 -32.77 -20.46 -33.57
CA TRP A 417 -32.97 -21.80 -34.11
C TRP A 417 -32.36 -21.94 -35.50
N VAL A 418 -31.35 -22.81 -35.59
CA VAL A 418 -30.73 -23.21 -36.84
C VAL A 418 -31.14 -24.65 -37.15
N SER A 419 -31.35 -24.97 -38.42
CA SER A 419 -31.55 -26.36 -38.85
C SER A 419 -30.29 -27.15 -38.50
N SER A 420 -30.41 -28.37 -37.98
CA SER A 420 -29.22 -29.15 -37.62
C SER A 420 -28.29 -29.45 -38.80
N ALA A 421 -28.81 -29.38 -40.04
CA ALA A 421 -28.02 -29.46 -41.26
C ALA A 421 -27.15 -28.21 -41.54
N ASP A 422 -27.50 -27.07 -40.94
CA ASP A 422 -26.80 -25.79 -41.05
C ASP A 422 -25.91 -25.50 -39.82
N LEU A 423 -25.88 -26.40 -38.82
CA LEU A 423 -24.87 -26.33 -37.76
C LEU A 423 -23.50 -26.57 -38.41
N GLU A 424 -22.68 -25.53 -38.47
CA GLU A 424 -21.31 -25.64 -38.96
C GLU A 424 -20.51 -26.52 -38.00
N PHE A 425 -20.41 -27.81 -38.34
CA PHE A 425 -19.40 -28.70 -37.78
C PHE A 425 -18.07 -28.27 -38.39
N GLU A 426 -17.46 -27.22 -37.83
CA GLU A 426 -16.04 -26.99 -38.06
C GLU A 426 -15.33 -28.23 -37.53
N SER A 427 -14.96 -29.16 -38.43
CA SER A 427 -14.08 -30.26 -38.05
C SER A 427 -12.84 -29.59 -37.48
N PRO A 428 -12.55 -29.72 -36.16
CA PRO A 428 -11.42 -29.02 -35.60
C PRO A 428 -10.18 -29.52 -36.35
N ASN A 429 -9.56 -28.63 -37.15
CA ASN A 429 -8.26 -28.91 -37.77
C ASN A 429 -7.16 -29.12 -36.69
N SER A 430 -7.50 -29.01 -35.41
CA SER A 430 -6.66 -29.39 -34.29
C SER A 430 -6.74 -30.90 -34.07
N THR A 431 -5.65 -31.58 -34.42
CA THR A 431 -5.32 -32.96 -34.03
C THR A 431 -5.23 -33.19 -32.51
N LEU A 432 -5.64 -32.21 -31.68
CA LEU A 432 -5.45 -32.22 -30.23
C LEU A 432 -6.53 -33.00 -29.48
N LEU A 433 -7.72 -33.26 -30.06
CA LEU A 433 -8.84 -33.95 -29.41
C LEU A 433 -9.67 -34.78 -30.42
N GLY A 434 -9.01 -35.52 -31.29
CA GLY A 434 -9.64 -36.26 -32.41
C GLY A 434 -10.43 -37.52 -32.04
N GLY A 435 -11.02 -37.60 -30.85
CA GLY A 435 -11.86 -38.72 -30.40
C GLY A 435 -13.31 -38.28 -30.20
N ASP A 436 -14.26 -39.16 -30.51
CA ASP A 436 -15.71 -38.94 -30.47
C ASP A 436 -16.23 -38.86 -29.01
N LEU A 437 -15.87 -37.77 -28.33
CA LEU A 437 -16.10 -37.51 -26.89
C LEU A 437 -17.55 -37.68 -26.44
N TRP A 438 -18.49 -37.46 -27.36
CA TRP A 438 -19.91 -37.64 -27.12
C TRP A 438 -20.29 -39.11 -27.00
N SER A 439 -19.72 -39.97 -27.85
CA SER A 439 -19.95 -41.41 -27.82
C SER A 439 -19.43 -42.03 -26.51
N GLU A 440 -18.29 -41.54 -26.00
CA GLU A 440 -17.72 -42.03 -24.74
C GLU A 440 -18.56 -41.61 -23.52
N LEU A 441 -19.06 -40.37 -23.47
CA LEU A 441 -19.95 -39.91 -22.38
C LEU A 441 -21.28 -40.69 -22.33
N LEU A 442 -21.81 -41.07 -23.50
CA LEU A 442 -23.13 -41.69 -23.64
C LEU A 442 -23.11 -43.22 -23.51
N THR A 443 -22.01 -43.87 -23.87
CA THR A 443 -21.90 -45.36 -23.80
C THR A 443 -21.92 -45.89 -22.37
N ALA A 444 -21.51 -45.10 -21.37
CA ALA A 444 -21.54 -45.55 -19.98
C ALA A 444 -22.93 -45.56 -19.34
N ASP A 445 -23.88 -44.78 -19.85
CA ASP A 445 -25.25 -44.74 -19.34
C ASP A 445 -25.96 -46.08 -19.59
N THR A 446 -25.62 -46.77 -20.69
CA THR A 446 -26.19 -48.09 -21.01
C THR A 446 -25.84 -49.20 -20.00
N LEU A 447 -24.80 -49.01 -19.16
CA LEU A 447 -24.42 -49.95 -18.09
C LEU A 447 -24.93 -49.55 -16.70
N ALA A 448 -25.42 -48.32 -16.52
CA ALA A 448 -25.78 -47.75 -15.21
C ALA A 448 -27.29 -47.62 -14.94
N ILE A 449 -28.17 -48.11 -15.83
CA ILE A 449 -29.63 -48.08 -15.67
C ILE A 449 -30.12 -49.11 -14.62
N SER A 450 -29.59 -49.03 -13.40
CA SER A 450 -30.18 -49.63 -12.20
C SER A 450 -30.65 -48.53 -11.26
N ASN A 451 -31.86 -48.00 -11.48
CA ASN A 451 -32.71 -47.22 -10.56
C ASN A 451 -32.13 -46.08 -9.69
N ASN A 452 -30.85 -45.77 -9.72
CA ASN A 452 -30.21 -44.76 -8.88
C ASN A 452 -30.07 -43.45 -9.65
N SER A 453 -30.40 -42.35 -8.98
CA SER A 453 -30.66 -41.02 -9.52
C SER A 453 -29.44 -40.21 -9.99
N SER A 454 -28.28 -40.84 -10.23
CA SER A 454 -27.03 -40.15 -10.57
C SER A 454 -26.83 -39.95 -12.09
N ASN A 455 -27.89 -39.54 -12.79
CA ASN A 455 -27.83 -39.32 -14.24
C ASN A 455 -27.44 -37.86 -14.57
N PRO A 456 -26.67 -37.61 -15.65
CA PRO A 456 -26.32 -36.27 -16.15
C PRO A 456 -27.55 -35.36 -16.40
N GLU A 457 -28.72 -35.97 -16.59
CA GLU A 457 -30.01 -35.30 -16.69
C GLU A 457 -30.37 -34.49 -15.43
N GLY A 458 -30.02 -34.98 -14.24
CA GLY A 458 -30.27 -34.28 -12.98
C GLY A 458 -29.54 -32.93 -12.90
N PHE A 459 -28.26 -32.93 -13.30
CA PHE A 459 -27.44 -31.71 -13.38
C PHE A 459 -28.01 -30.70 -14.38
N LEU A 460 -28.41 -31.19 -15.57
CA LEU A 460 -28.97 -30.33 -16.61
C LEU A 460 -30.30 -29.72 -16.16
N MET A 461 -31.16 -30.50 -15.49
CA MET A 461 -32.42 -30.02 -14.95
C MET A 461 -32.21 -28.97 -13.86
N GLU A 462 -31.27 -29.19 -12.95
CA GLU A 462 -30.95 -28.24 -11.88
C GLU A 462 -30.43 -26.91 -12.41
N TYR A 463 -29.48 -26.93 -13.35
CA TYR A 463 -28.94 -25.71 -13.95
C TYR A 463 -30.01 -24.93 -14.75
N LEU A 464 -30.94 -25.65 -15.38
CA LEU A 464 -32.09 -25.06 -16.05
C LEU A 464 -33.22 -24.62 -15.09
N GLY A 465 -33.08 -24.85 -13.77
CA GLY A 465 -34.09 -24.53 -12.77
C GLY A 465 -35.38 -25.34 -12.92
N LEU A 466 -35.29 -26.56 -13.46
CA LEU A 466 -36.42 -27.46 -13.66
C LEU A 466 -36.67 -28.30 -12.41
N ASP A 467 -37.83 -28.10 -11.79
CA ASP A 467 -38.34 -29.01 -10.75
C ASP A 467 -38.95 -30.25 -11.43
N PRO A 468 -38.38 -31.46 -11.26
CA PRO A 468 -38.89 -32.69 -11.87
C PRO A 468 -40.28 -33.10 -11.33
N LEU A 469 -40.77 -32.48 -10.26
CA LEU A 469 -42.09 -32.70 -9.67
C LEU A 469 -43.14 -31.67 -10.14
N ALA A 470 -42.72 -30.60 -10.84
CA ALA A 470 -43.65 -29.59 -11.33
C ALA A 470 -44.55 -30.14 -12.44
N ILE A 471 -45.86 -29.99 -12.27
CA ILE A 471 -46.91 -30.50 -13.19
C ILE A 471 -47.04 -29.61 -14.45
N VAL A 472 -46.51 -28.40 -14.42
CA VAL A 472 -46.61 -27.44 -15.53
C VAL A 472 -45.32 -27.48 -16.36
N PRO A 473 -45.40 -27.72 -17.68
CA PRO A 473 -44.22 -27.69 -18.53
C PRO A 473 -43.56 -26.30 -18.49
N ALA A 474 -42.27 -26.27 -18.18
CA ALA A 474 -41.49 -25.05 -18.20
C ALA A 474 -41.28 -24.55 -19.64
N VAL A 475 -41.11 -23.25 -19.79
CA VAL A 475 -40.61 -22.63 -21.04
C VAL A 475 -39.12 -22.44 -20.87
N LEU A 476 -38.34 -23.19 -21.65
CA LEU A 476 -36.87 -23.14 -21.63
C LEU A 476 -36.39 -22.17 -22.70
N LYS A 477 -35.22 -21.55 -22.51
CA LYS A 477 -34.55 -20.80 -23.58
C LYS A 477 -33.41 -21.61 -24.17
N LEU A 478 -33.21 -21.50 -25.48
CA LEU A 478 -32.18 -22.23 -26.22
C LEU A 478 -30.77 -21.88 -25.71
N HIS A 479 -30.48 -20.60 -25.45
CA HIS A 479 -29.18 -20.21 -24.89
C HIS A 479 -28.96 -20.73 -23.48
N ASP A 480 -30.01 -20.90 -22.67
CA ASP A 480 -29.87 -21.49 -21.34
C ASP A 480 -29.45 -22.96 -21.44
N ILE A 481 -30.01 -23.71 -22.41
CA ILE A 481 -29.59 -25.09 -22.71
C ILE A 481 -28.15 -25.13 -23.21
N GLU A 482 -27.79 -24.27 -24.18
CA GLU A 482 -26.42 -24.20 -24.72
C GLU A 482 -25.39 -23.86 -23.62
N ASN A 483 -25.69 -22.88 -22.76
CA ASN A 483 -24.83 -22.52 -21.64
C ASN A 483 -24.75 -23.65 -20.61
N SER A 484 -25.86 -24.32 -20.28
CA SER A 484 -25.86 -25.46 -19.34
C SER A 484 -24.98 -26.60 -19.83
N LEU A 485 -25.07 -26.92 -21.13
CA LEU A 485 -24.23 -27.94 -21.76
C LEU A 485 -22.76 -27.51 -21.80
N SER A 486 -22.48 -26.23 -22.08
CA SER A 486 -21.12 -25.69 -21.99
C SER A 486 -20.51 -25.90 -20.59
N VAL A 487 -21.26 -25.56 -19.54
CA VAL A 487 -20.86 -25.78 -18.14
C VAL A 487 -20.67 -27.28 -17.87
N LEU A 488 -21.61 -28.13 -18.30
CA LEU A 488 -21.53 -29.59 -18.19
C LEU A 488 -20.22 -30.13 -18.80
N PHE A 489 -19.87 -29.71 -20.02
CA PHE A 489 -18.64 -30.16 -20.67
C PHE A 489 -17.40 -29.69 -19.93
N SER A 490 -17.31 -28.39 -19.61
CA SER A 490 -16.16 -27.89 -18.86
C SER A 490 -15.98 -28.60 -17.52
N THR A 491 -17.10 -28.93 -16.88
CA THR A 491 -17.13 -29.63 -15.59
C THR A 491 -16.62 -31.06 -15.73
N LEU A 492 -17.10 -31.80 -16.72
CA LEU A 492 -16.65 -33.17 -16.99
C LEU A 492 -15.15 -33.24 -17.29
N PHE A 493 -14.64 -32.32 -18.13
CA PHE A 493 -13.22 -32.26 -18.43
C PHE A 493 -12.38 -31.84 -17.22
N TRP A 494 -12.90 -30.94 -16.39
CA TRP A 494 -12.26 -30.57 -15.14
C TRP A 494 -12.14 -31.78 -14.20
N ILE A 495 -13.25 -32.51 -13.96
CA ILE A 495 -13.23 -33.74 -13.13
C ILE A 495 -12.26 -34.76 -13.70
N GLY A 496 -12.31 -35.02 -15.01
CA GLY A 496 -11.42 -35.96 -15.69
C GLY A 496 -9.96 -35.58 -15.50
N GLY A 497 -9.63 -34.29 -15.63
CA GLY A 497 -8.28 -33.76 -15.38
C GLY A 497 -7.81 -33.93 -13.93
N GLN A 498 -8.68 -33.70 -12.95
CA GLN A 498 -8.35 -33.88 -11.52
C GLN A 498 -8.25 -35.35 -11.11
N SER A 499 -8.95 -36.25 -11.81
CA SER A 499 -9.00 -37.68 -11.47
C SER A 499 -7.80 -38.48 -11.99
N ILE A 500 -7.00 -37.92 -12.90
CA ILE A 500 -5.80 -38.58 -13.44
C ILE A 500 -4.66 -38.41 -12.43
N GLN A 501 -4.47 -39.44 -11.61
CA GLN A 501 -3.39 -39.51 -10.62
C GLN A 501 -2.02 -39.55 -11.35
N PRO A 502 -1.06 -38.66 -11.03
CA PRO A 502 0.26 -38.69 -11.65
C PRO A 502 1.05 -39.98 -11.37
N ASP A 503 0.72 -40.70 -10.29
CA ASP A 503 1.43 -41.92 -9.86
C ASP A 503 0.95 -43.23 -10.54
N LEU A 504 -0.17 -43.21 -11.25
CA LEU A 504 -0.62 -44.34 -12.09
C LEU A 504 0.14 -44.44 -13.42
N ALA A 505 1.14 -43.59 -13.64
CA ALA A 505 2.13 -43.75 -14.68
C ALA A 505 2.91 -45.06 -14.43
N ASN A 506 2.43 -46.14 -15.05
CA ASN A 506 3.08 -47.45 -15.04
C ASN A 506 4.61 -47.33 -15.13
N SER A 507 5.31 -48.26 -14.47
CA SER A 507 6.77 -48.49 -14.51
C SER A 507 7.39 -48.53 -15.93
N ASP A 508 6.56 -48.58 -16.95
CA ASP A 508 6.91 -48.69 -18.36
C ASP A 508 7.04 -47.32 -19.06
N GLY A 509 6.78 -46.20 -18.35
CA GLY A 509 7.14 -44.84 -18.79
C GLY A 509 6.34 -44.28 -19.97
N SER A 510 5.13 -44.80 -20.23
CA SER A 510 4.34 -44.42 -21.43
C SER A 510 3.08 -43.58 -21.19
N MET A 511 2.84 -43.07 -19.98
CA MET A 511 1.85 -41.99 -19.80
C MET A 511 2.57 -40.63 -19.84
N ILE A 512 2.08 -39.76 -20.71
CA ILE A 512 2.61 -38.41 -20.91
C ILE A 512 2.31 -37.62 -19.64
N PRO A 513 3.31 -37.08 -18.92
CA PRO A 513 3.07 -36.25 -17.74
C PRO A 513 2.21 -35.04 -18.13
N PRO A 514 1.42 -34.47 -17.19
CA PRO A 514 0.70 -33.23 -17.45
C PRO A 514 1.68 -32.20 -18.03
N VAL A 515 1.36 -31.68 -19.22
CA VAL A 515 2.24 -30.79 -19.95
C VAL A 515 2.42 -29.52 -19.11
N LEU A 516 3.63 -29.31 -18.60
CA LEU A 516 4.02 -28.07 -17.93
C LEU A 516 3.62 -26.89 -18.83
N GLY A 517 2.72 -26.06 -18.32
CA GLY A 517 2.07 -25.00 -19.07
C GLY A 517 3.04 -23.94 -19.59
N VAL A 518 2.54 -23.11 -20.51
CA VAL A 518 3.25 -21.96 -21.06
C VAL A 518 3.57 -20.98 -19.93
N SER A 519 4.78 -20.39 -19.91
CA SER A 519 5.13 -19.39 -18.90
C SER A 519 4.17 -18.20 -18.97
N SER A 520 3.38 -17.97 -17.91
CA SER A 520 2.52 -16.79 -17.78
C SER A 520 3.29 -15.61 -17.23
N THR A 521 2.92 -14.39 -17.64
CA THR A 521 3.48 -13.15 -17.07
C THR A 521 2.53 -12.63 -16.00
N VAL A 522 3.04 -12.46 -14.79
CA VAL A 522 2.33 -11.96 -13.62
C VAL A 522 2.76 -10.54 -13.33
N THR A 523 1.82 -9.61 -13.10
CA THR A 523 2.16 -8.28 -12.61
C THR A 523 1.98 -8.26 -11.09
N GLN A 524 3.09 -8.36 -10.35
CA GLN A 524 3.09 -8.31 -8.88
C GLN A 524 3.17 -6.87 -8.39
N GLN A 525 2.45 -6.56 -7.30
CA GLN A 525 2.62 -5.32 -6.57
C GLN A 525 3.92 -5.40 -5.75
N ALA A 526 4.99 -4.82 -6.28
CA ALA A 526 6.29 -4.81 -5.64
C ALA A 526 6.40 -3.73 -4.55
N THR A 527 7.14 -4.09 -3.50
CA THR A 527 7.76 -3.25 -2.47
C THR A 527 7.53 -1.75 -2.61
N GLN A 528 6.91 -1.15 -1.60
CA GLN A 528 6.79 0.30 -1.49
C GLN A 528 8.16 0.97 -1.61
N LEU A 529 8.23 1.98 -2.45
CA LEU A 529 9.40 2.84 -2.61
C LEU A 529 9.02 4.27 -2.22
N GLY A 530 9.97 4.99 -1.65
CA GLY A 530 9.91 6.43 -1.55
C GLY A 530 10.34 7.08 -2.87
N ARG A 531 9.68 8.15 -3.28
CA ARG A 531 10.10 9.07 -4.35
C ARG A 531 10.21 10.48 -3.83
N LEU A 532 11.07 11.27 -4.46
CA LEU A 532 11.06 12.72 -4.27
C LEU A 532 9.88 13.30 -5.05
N ASP A 533 9.08 14.14 -4.40
CA ASP A 533 7.95 14.86 -4.99
C ASP A 533 8.18 16.37 -4.89
N ILE A 534 7.87 17.08 -5.98
CA ILE A 534 7.94 18.53 -6.07
C ILE A 534 6.54 19.09 -5.87
N ASN A 535 6.28 19.75 -4.74
CA ASN A 535 4.97 20.34 -4.48
C ASN A 535 4.71 21.52 -5.44
N PRO A 536 3.79 21.38 -6.41
CA PRO A 536 3.59 22.40 -7.44
C PRO A 536 3.05 23.69 -6.83
N VAL A 537 2.23 23.61 -5.78
CA VAL A 537 1.67 24.79 -5.08
C VAL A 537 2.78 25.60 -4.43
N GLY A 538 3.74 24.92 -3.78
CA GLY A 538 4.91 25.55 -3.18
C GLY A 538 5.76 26.28 -4.22
N VAL A 539 5.99 25.65 -5.38
CA VAL A 539 6.75 26.24 -6.49
C VAL A 539 6.03 27.45 -7.09
N TRP A 540 4.72 27.35 -7.35
CA TRP A 540 3.93 28.47 -7.88
C TRP A 540 3.93 29.68 -6.95
N LEU A 541 3.74 29.45 -5.64
CA LEU A 541 3.77 30.53 -4.66
C LEU A 541 5.16 31.16 -4.55
N SER A 542 6.23 30.35 -4.60
CA SER A 542 7.62 30.82 -4.63
C SER A 542 7.94 31.61 -5.90
N LEU A 543 7.47 31.16 -7.06
CA LEU A 543 7.64 31.83 -8.35
C LEU A 543 6.92 33.18 -8.38
N ALA A 544 5.64 33.22 -7.97
CA ALA A 544 4.87 34.46 -7.87
C ALA A 544 5.55 35.48 -6.95
N THR A 545 6.03 35.02 -5.79
CA THR A 545 6.78 35.84 -4.83
C THR A 545 8.10 36.35 -5.42
N SER A 546 8.82 35.51 -6.16
CA SER A 546 10.07 35.88 -6.84
C SER A 546 9.85 36.92 -7.94
N LEU A 547 8.74 36.84 -8.68
CA LEU A 547 8.36 37.84 -9.68
C LEU A 547 8.03 39.20 -9.03
N VAL A 548 7.33 39.19 -7.90
CA VAL A 548 7.07 40.42 -7.12
C VAL A 548 8.39 41.00 -6.60
N LEU A 549 9.32 40.17 -6.09
CA LEU A 549 10.66 40.62 -5.68
C LEU A 549 11.44 41.24 -6.84
N LEU A 550 11.42 40.62 -8.01
CA LEU A 550 12.07 41.15 -9.20
C LEU A 550 11.45 42.50 -9.61
N LEU A 551 10.12 42.62 -9.58
CA LEU A 551 9.43 43.88 -9.86
C LEU A 551 9.83 44.98 -8.86
N LEU A 552 9.81 44.69 -7.56
CA LEU A 552 10.24 45.62 -6.50
C LEU A 552 11.72 46.00 -6.67
N CYS A 553 12.59 45.06 -7.04
CA CYS A 553 13.99 45.32 -7.35
C CYS A 553 14.14 46.23 -8.57
N VAL A 554 13.38 46.00 -9.65
CA VAL A 554 13.38 46.86 -10.84
C VAL A 554 12.91 48.27 -10.50
N MET A 555 11.92 48.42 -9.62
CA MET A 555 11.50 49.73 -9.10
C MET A 555 12.61 50.44 -8.29
N MET A 556 13.58 49.70 -7.75
CA MET A 556 14.77 50.28 -7.10
C MET A 556 15.81 50.82 -8.09
N LEU A 557 15.78 50.42 -9.37
CA LEU A 557 16.79 50.77 -10.38
C LEU A 557 16.70 52.17 -11.06
N PRO A 558 15.59 52.96 -11.07
CA PRO A 558 15.56 54.20 -11.87
C PRO A 558 16.38 55.35 -11.28
N GLY A 559 17.29 55.89 -12.10
CA GLY A 559 18.16 57.03 -11.81
C GLY A 559 19.57 56.87 -12.41
N TRP A 560 19.68 56.64 -13.72
CA TRP A 560 20.92 56.24 -14.40
C TRP A 560 21.96 57.37 -14.61
N VAL A 561 21.64 58.64 -14.31
CA VAL A 561 22.51 59.77 -14.68
C VAL A 561 22.48 60.86 -13.61
N GLU A 562 23.22 60.69 -12.50
CA GLU A 562 23.61 61.82 -11.65
C GLU A 562 25.06 61.68 -11.12
N PRO A 563 25.78 62.81 -10.93
CA PRO A 563 27.23 62.84 -10.78
C PRO A 563 27.73 62.23 -9.46
N GLN A 564 29.00 61.85 -9.49
CA GLN A 564 29.71 61.07 -8.48
C GLN A 564 29.71 61.73 -7.09
N THR A 565 29.33 60.96 -6.06
CA THR A 565 29.77 61.18 -4.68
C THR A 565 30.98 60.28 -4.38
N ARG A 566 32.04 60.83 -3.76
CA ARG A 566 33.25 60.08 -3.37
C ARG A 566 33.03 59.07 -2.24
N VAL A 567 31.90 59.13 -1.54
CA VAL A 567 31.62 58.30 -0.36
C VAL A 567 31.15 56.90 -0.79
N GLN A 568 32.02 55.89 -0.64
CA GLN A 568 31.81 54.53 -1.18
C GLN A 568 30.87 53.64 -0.33
N THR A 569 30.79 53.91 0.97
CA THR A 569 29.96 53.24 1.99
C THR A 569 29.47 54.29 2.97
N ILE A 570 28.21 54.21 3.39
CA ILE A 570 27.64 55.19 4.32
C ILE A 570 27.27 54.45 5.61
N GLY A 571 28.26 54.38 6.48
CA GLY A 571 28.10 54.10 7.89
C GLY A 571 27.80 55.38 8.67
N LEU A 572 27.51 55.22 9.96
CA LEU A 572 27.13 56.32 10.84
C LEU A 572 28.21 57.41 10.88
N LEU A 573 29.50 57.03 10.79
CA LEU A 573 30.63 57.96 10.76
C LEU A 573 30.69 58.77 9.45
N GLN A 574 30.56 58.13 8.29
CA GLN A 574 30.52 58.85 7.00
C GLN A 574 29.33 59.81 6.93
N THR A 575 28.19 59.42 7.53
CA THR A 575 26.98 60.24 7.47
C THR A 575 27.10 61.48 8.35
N VAL A 576 27.73 61.37 9.53
CA VAL A 576 28.04 62.51 10.40
C VAL A 576 29.08 63.43 9.76
N TRP A 577 30.13 62.87 9.15
CA TRP A 577 31.14 63.64 8.41
C TRP A 577 30.52 64.45 7.26
N LEU A 578 29.68 63.81 6.43
CA LEU A 578 28.95 64.47 5.34
C LEU A 578 28.04 65.59 5.85
N TRP A 579 27.37 65.37 6.98
CA TRP A 579 26.50 66.37 7.59
C TRP A 579 27.27 67.62 8.02
N TYR A 580 28.43 67.40 8.66
CA TYR A 580 29.26 68.49 9.18
C TYR A 580 29.80 69.39 8.08
N HIS A 581 30.35 68.82 7.00
CA HIS A 581 30.87 69.62 5.88
C HIS A 581 29.79 70.36 5.07
N HIS A 582 28.50 70.09 5.31
CA HIS A 582 27.36 70.79 4.71
C HIS A 582 26.66 71.78 5.68
N ALA A 583 27.33 72.20 6.77
CA ALA A 583 26.83 72.93 7.95
C ALA A 583 26.03 74.23 7.75
N GLY A 584 25.89 74.79 6.54
CA GLY A 584 25.13 76.02 6.30
C GLY A 584 23.64 75.99 6.72
N ARG A 585 23.10 74.83 7.14
CA ARG A 585 21.73 74.65 7.62
C ARG A 585 21.60 73.96 8.99
N SER A 586 22.70 73.74 9.71
CA SER A 586 22.71 72.91 10.95
C SER A 586 22.02 73.55 12.16
N HIS A 587 21.91 74.89 12.21
CA HIS A 587 21.37 75.62 13.36
C HIS A 587 19.97 75.15 13.79
N SER A 588 19.13 74.72 12.85
CA SER A 588 17.74 74.36 13.12
C SER A 588 17.56 73.09 13.98
N ILE A 589 18.50 72.12 13.92
CA ILE A 589 18.42 70.89 14.73
C ILE A 589 18.93 71.13 16.16
N LYS A 590 19.88 72.06 16.33
CA LYS A 590 20.45 72.43 17.63
C LYS A 590 19.42 73.05 18.57
N ASP A 591 18.41 73.74 18.02
CA ASP A 591 17.39 74.46 18.81
C ASP A 591 16.32 73.55 19.45
N VAL A 592 16.36 72.23 19.22
CA VAL A 592 15.37 71.28 19.75
C VAL A 592 15.63 71.00 21.25
N LYS A 593 14.98 71.76 22.13
CA LYS A 593 15.09 71.65 23.62
C LYS A 593 14.74 70.28 24.20
N LYS A 594 13.94 69.46 23.50
CA LYS A 594 13.58 68.09 23.91
C LYS A 594 13.71 67.16 22.70
N PRO A 595 14.79 66.39 22.58
CA PRO A 595 15.09 65.57 21.41
C PRO A 595 14.25 64.28 21.38
N THR A 596 12.93 64.39 21.48
CA THR A 596 12.04 63.25 21.24
C THR A 596 12.12 62.87 19.76
N ALA A 597 11.98 61.58 19.46
CA ALA A 597 11.98 61.09 18.07
C ALA A 597 10.96 61.84 17.19
N ARG A 598 9.81 62.23 17.77
CA ARG A 598 8.80 63.04 17.08
C ARG A 598 9.32 64.44 16.76
N ASN A 599 9.88 65.15 17.74
CA ASN A 599 10.38 66.52 17.54
C ASN A 599 11.54 66.58 16.53
N LEU A 600 12.47 65.62 16.60
CA LEU A 600 13.57 65.52 15.64
C LEU A 600 13.06 65.19 14.22
N ARG A 601 12.05 64.31 14.10
CA ARG A 601 11.41 63.99 12.81
C ARG A 601 10.72 65.21 12.18
N THR A 602 10.05 66.05 12.97
CA THR A 602 9.39 67.26 12.46
C THR A 602 10.41 68.24 11.88
N MET A 603 11.57 68.40 12.53
CA MET A 603 12.64 69.30 12.05
C MET A 603 13.42 68.72 10.85
N GLY A 604 13.56 67.39 10.78
CA GLY A 604 14.18 66.68 9.66
C GLY A 604 13.36 66.67 8.36
N THR A 605 12.20 67.33 8.32
CA THR A 605 11.40 67.49 7.09
C THR A 605 12.02 68.46 6.08
N THR A 606 13.03 69.23 6.49
CA THR A 606 13.78 70.11 5.59
C THR A 606 14.59 69.31 4.57
N THR A 607 14.43 69.60 3.29
CA THR A 607 15.14 68.93 2.19
C THR A 607 16.59 69.41 2.11
N ILE A 608 17.53 68.46 2.14
CA ILE A 608 18.98 68.73 2.07
C ILE A 608 19.59 67.87 0.96
N ARG A 609 20.45 68.48 0.11
CA ARG A 609 21.22 67.76 -0.92
C ARG A 609 22.57 67.39 -0.32
N LEU A 610 22.79 66.11 -0.01
CA LEU A 610 24.04 65.61 0.60
C LEU A 610 25.15 65.32 -0.42
N ALA A 611 24.84 65.31 -1.72
CA ALA A 611 25.70 64.73 -2.76
C ALA A 611 26.59 65.72 -3.55
N ASN A 612 26.48 67.04 -3.35
CA ASN A 612 27.15 68.01 -4.24
C ASN A 612 28.06 68.98 -3.46
N ALA A 613 29.28 68.54 -3.17
CA ALA A 613 30.28 69.31 -2.40
C ALA A 613 31.19 70.21 -3.26
N ASN A 614 31.21 70.07 -4.59
CA ASN A 614 32.21 70.75 -5.45
C ASN A 614 31.71 71.92 -6.29
N ALA A 615 30.44 72.33 -6.18
CA ALA A 615 29.95 73.53 -6.87
C ALA A 615 30.12 74.80 -6.01
N ARG A 616 31.36 75.20 -5.70
CA ARG A 616 31.64 76.61 -5.34
C ARG A 616 31.60 77.44 -6.63
N GLY A 617 30.43 77.97 -6.95
CA GLY A 617 30.29 78.84 -8.12
C GLY A 617 28.87 79.36 -8.34
N LYS A 618 28.53 80.45 -7.64
CA LYS A 618 27.50 81.44 -7.99
C LYS A 618 26.19 80.90 -8.61
N TRP A 619 25.34 80.19 -7.90
CA TRP A 619 23.90 80.21 -8.21
C TRP A 619 23.05 80.05 -6.94
N GLN A 620 21.92 80.76 -6.93
CA GLN A 620 20.83 80.75 -5.93
C GLN A 620 20.96 81.66 -4.69
N ARG A 621 20.95 82.98 -4.95
CA ARG A 621 20.09 83.88 -4.16
C ARG A 621 18.86 84.20 -5.00
N GLN A 622 17.75 83.48 -4.82
CA GLN A 622 16.40 84.03 -5.07
C GLN A 622 15.20 83.15 -4.66
N SER A 623 15.37 81.92 -4.17
CA SER A 623 14.21 81.06 -3.83
C SER A 623 13.84 81.00 -2.33
N ILE A 624 14.40 81.83 -1.46
CA ILE A 624 14.18 81.73 0.00
C ILE A 624 12.98 82.56 0.52
N HIS A 625 12.39 83.47 -0.27
CA HIS A 625 11.29 84.31 0.24
C HIS A 625 9.86 83.77 0.09
N ALA A 626 9.64 82.59 -0.50
CA ALA A 626 8.29 82.04 -0.71
C ALA A 626 7.92 80.83 0.18
N ALA A 627 8.88 80.18 0.85
CA ALA A 627 8.61 78.97 1.64
C ALA A 627 8.30 79.22 3.13
N SER A 628 8.49 80.45 3.62
CA SER A 628 8.29 80.80 5.04
C SER A 628 6.84 81.17 5.39
N LYS A 629 5.91 81.26 4.42
CA LYS A 629 4.56 81.83 4.65
C LYS A 629 3.37 80.86 4.50
N ILE A 630 3.57 79.56 4.28
CA ILE A 630 2.45 78.62 4.00
C ILE A 630 2.30 77.47 5.02
N PHE A 631 3.19 77.32 6.01
CA PHE A 631 3.02 76.31 7.08
C PHE A 631 2.88 76.92 8.47
N HIS A 632 1.78 77.64 8.69
CA HIS A 632 1.22 77.80 10.03
C HIS A 632 0.10 76.76 10.21
N PHE A 633 0.49 75.48 10.35
CA PHE A 633 -0.39 74.51 10.99
C PHE A 633 -0.15 74.63 12.49
N SER A 634 -1.09 75.25 13.18
CA SER A 634 -1.20 75.16 14.64
C SER A 634 -1.46 73.69 14.97
N VAL A 635 -0.42 73.00 15.44
CA VAL A 635 -0.57 71.71 16.10
C VAL A 635 -1.30 72.01 17.40
N GLY A 636 -2.62 71.85 17.40
CA GLY A 636 -3.41 71.91 18.64
C GLY A 636 -2.81 70.95 19.66
N ASP A 637 -2.86 71.33 20.93
CA ASP A 637 -2.37 70.57 22.08
C ASP A 637 -2.97 69.15 22.09
N VAL A 638 -2.30 68.23 21.37
CA VAL A 638 -2.55 66.80 21.47
C VAL A 638 -1.97 66.39 22.81
N SER A 639 -2.87 65.92 23.67
CA SER A 639 -2.65 65.34 24.99
C SER A 639 -1.31 64.61 25.08
N ARG A 640 -0.57 65.00 26.12
CA ARG A 640 0.68 64.44 26.65
C ARG A 640 0.80 62.94 26.31
N PRO A 641 1.73 62.51 25.45
CA PRO A 641 1.95 61.09 25.21
C PRO A 641 2.43 60.44 26.51
N ASP A 642 1.87 59.29 26.83
CA ASP A 642 2.26 58.48 27.98
C ASP A 642 3.79 58.29 28.03
N PRO A 643 4.38 58.22 29.24
CA PRO A 643 5.81 58.04 29.39
C PRO A 643 6.26 56.80 28.60
N PRO A 644 7.43 56.87 27.93
CA PRO A 644 7.92 55.75 27.14
C PRO A 644 7.92 54.47 27.97
N ALA A 645 7.44 53.38 27.37
CA ALA A 645 7.43 52.06 27.99
C ALA A 645 8.73 51.84 28.78
N ASN A 646 8.60 51.63 30.08
CA ASN A 646 9.70 51.49 31.02
C ASN A 646 10.74 50.50 30.45
N THR A 647 12.03 50.83 30.43
CA THR A 647 13.06 49.91 29.92
C THR A 647 13.02 48.54 30.62
N ASN A 648 12.50 48.50 31.85
CA ASN A 648 12.26 47.28 32.59
C ASN A 648 11.17 46.40 31.96
N THR A 649 10.13 46.98 31.34
CA THR A 649 9.10 46.18 30.63
C THR A 649 9.65 45.60 29.34
N MET A 650 10.50 46.32 28.60
CA MET A 650 11.19 45.77 27.42
C MET A 650 12.19 44.67 27.80
N ARG A 651 12.95 44.83 28.89
CA ARG A 651 13.84 43.77 29.43
C ARG A 651 13.03 42.55 29.85
N ALA A 652 11.96 42.76 30.61
CA ALA A 652 11.08 41.68 31.05
C ALA A 652 10.47 40.97 29.84
N LEU A 653 9.92 41.70 28.86
CA LEU A 653 9.38 41.12 27.63
C LEU A 653 10.44 40.30 26.89
N ASN A 654 11.64 40.84 26.70
CA ASN A 654 12.71 40.12 26.02
C ASN A 654 13.06 38.80 26.71
N VAL A 655 13.27 38.84 28.03
CA VAL A 655 13.56 37.64 28.82
C VAL A 655 12.38 36.67 28.80
N THR A 656 11.14 37.16 28.93
CA THR A 656 9.93 36.33 28.88
C THR A 656 9.80 35.61 27.54
N VAL A 657 10.04 36.27 26.41
CA VAL A 657 9.95 35.61 25.09
C VAL A 657 11.06 34.56 24.92
N HIS A 658 12.28 34.79 25.43
CA HIS A 658 13.33 33.77 25.41
C HIS A 658 12.99 32.56 26.31
N ILE A 659 12.50 32.80 27.52
CA ILE A 659 12.05 31.74 28.44
C ILE A 659 10.91 30.95 27.80
N PHE A 660 9.94 31.64 27.20
CA PHE A 660 8.84 31.00 26.47
C PHE A 660 9.36 30.10 25.34
N LEU A 661 10.32 30.57 24.54
CA LEU A 661 10.93 29.76 23.48
C LEU A 661 11.63 28.51 24.03
N ILE A 662 12.36 28.64 25.15
CA ILE A 662 13.00 27.51 25.83
C ILE A 662 11.95 26.50 26.32
N LEU A 663 10.85 26.98 26.92
CA LEU A 663 9.75 26.14 27.40
C LEU A 663 9.07 25.39 26.25
N VAL A 664 8.85 26.04 25.10
CA VAL A 664 8.29 25.40 23.90
C VAL A 664 9.19 24.25 23.45
N HIS A 665 10.51 24.46 23.34
CA HIS A 665 11.43 23.40 22.95
C HIS A 665 11.53 22.29 24.01
N LEU A 666 11.53 22.62 25.30
CA LEU A 666 11.49 21.62 26.39
C LEU A 666 10.22 20.76 26.31
N THR A 667 9.08 21.37 25.99
CA THR A 667 7.80 20.67 25.85
C THR A 667 7.84 19.75 24.65
N LEU A 668 8.31 20.23 23.49
CA LEU A 668 8.47 19.39 22.29
C LEU A 668 9.48 18.26 22.50
N LEU A 669 10.57 18.50 23.23
CA LEU A 669 11.55 17.49 23.58
C LEU A 669 10.93 16.43 24.51
N GLY A 670 10.13 16.85 25.49
CA GLY A 670 9.39 15.94 26.36
C GLY A 670 8.36 15.09 25.61
N ILE A 671 7.62 15.69 24.66
CA ILE A 671 6.68 14.97 23.78
C ILE A 671 7.45 13.91 22.99
N GLY A 672 8.53 14.30 22.31
CA GLY A 672 9.35 13.39 21.49
C GLY A 672 10.08 12.29 22.26
N LEU A 673 10.55 12.58 23.49
CA LEU A 673 11.18 11.56 24.34
C LEU A 673 10.19 10.53 24.88
N VAL A 674 8.92 10.88 25.01
CA VAL A 674 7.85 9.97 25.47
C VAL A 674 7.07 9.37 24.29
N HIS A 675 7.41 9.75 23.05
CA HIS A 675 6.72 9.35 21.84
C HIS A 675 5.21 9.66 21.87
N LEU A 676 4.80 10.75 22.53
CA LEU A 676 3.39 11.14 22.61
C LEU A 676 2.83 11.53 21.23
N GLU A 677 3.68 11.99 20.33
CA GLU A 677 3.37 12.29 18.92
C GLU A 677 2.91 11.05 18.14
N HIS A 678 3.39 9.85 18.49
CA HIS A 678 3.00 8.61 17.83
C HIS A 678 1.52 8.24 18.07
N ARG A 679 0.85 8.89 19.04
CA ARG A 679 -0.59 8.71 19.26
C ARG A 679 -1.46 9.42 18.21
N ILE A 680 -0.90 10.35 17.46
CA ILE A 680 -1.61 11.08 16.41
C ILE A 680 -1.40 10.33 15.11
N ILE A 681 -2.35 9.45 14.79
CA ILE A 681 -2.37 8.64 13.58
C ILE A 681 -3.39 9.24 12.61
N PHE A 682 -3.06 9.29 11.33
CA PHE A 682 -3.94 9.75 10.26
C PHE A 682 -3.80 8.84 9.04
N SER A 683 -4.82 8.85 8.17
CA SER A 683 -4.79 8.09 6.93
C SER A 683 -3.67 8.60 6.02
N VAL A 684 -3.16 7.69 5.18
CA VAL A 684 -2.07 7.96 4.23
C VAL A 684 -2.46 9.09 3.26
N ASP A 685 -3.74 9.19 2.88
CA ASP A 685 -4.25 10.27 2.02
C ASP A 685 -4.08 11.67 2.62
N LEU A 686 -4.06 11.78 3.95
CA LEU A 686 -3.90 13.05 4.66
C LEU A 686 -2.43 13.39 4.95
N GLN A 687 -1.49 12.48 4.71
CA GLN A 687 -0.06 12.64 5.04
C GLN A 687 0.53 13.92 4.44
N SER A 688 0.33 14.14 3.14
CA SER A 688 0.89 15.29 2.42
C SER A 688 0.34 16.62 2.94
N SER A 689 -0.96 16.67 3.20
CA SER A 689 -1.65 17.86 3.72
C SER A 689 -1.24 18.17 5.16
N VAL A 690 -1.23 17.17 6.05
CA VAL A 690 -0.85 17.35 7.45
C VAL A 690 0.62 17.78 7.55
N SER A 691 1.52 17.12 6.80
CA SER A 691 2.93 17.51 6.78
C SER A 691 3.12 18.94 6.28
N PHE A 692 2.38 19.35 5.24
CA PHE A 692 2.46 20.71 4.72
C PHE A 692 2.03 21.74 5.77
N TRP A 693 0.84 21.58 6.36
CA TRP A 693 0.30 22.54 7.32
C TRP A 693 1.11 22.61 8.61
N ALA A 694 1.59 21.48 9.12
CA ALA A 694 2.46 21.45 10.30
C ALA A 694 3.73 22.29 10.08
N LYS A 695 4.38 22.13 8.92
CA LYS A 695 5.59 22.91 8.56
C LYS A 695 5.28 24.40 8.41
N VAL A 696 4.19 24.75 7.73
CA VAL A 696 3.78 26.15 7.50
C VAL A 696 3.46 26.86 8.83
N VAL A 697 2.63 26.25 9.68
CA VAL A 697 2.23 26.82 10.98
C VAL A 697 3.43 26.99 11.90
N ALA A 698 4.29 25.97 11.99
CA ALA A 698 5.51 26.04 12.80
C ALA A 698 6.44 27.17 12.33
N THR A 699 6.65 27.29 11.02
CA THR A 699 7.53 28.32 10.45
C THR A 699 6.95 29.72 10.66
N ALA A 700 5.65 29.91 10.45
CA ALA A 700 4.99 31.19 10.68
C ALA A 700 5.09 31.63 12.15
N PHE A 701 4.85 30.71 13.08
CA PHE A 701 5.03 30.95 14.51
C PHE A 701 6.48 31.33 14.84
N GLY A 702 7.45 30.57 14.31
CA GLY A 702 8.88 30.86 14.45
C GLY A 702 9.23 32.27 14.00
N VAL A 703 8.84 32.66 12.77
CA VAL A 703 9.09 34.00 12.20
C VAL A 703 8.58 35.12 13.11
N ILE A 704 7.36 34.98 13.67
CA ILE A 704 6.78 35.97 14.57
C ILE A 704 7.60 36.08 15.86
N CYS A 705 7.91 34.96 16.51
CA CYS A 705 8.70 34.93 17.74
C CYS A 705 10.11 35.47 17.52
N TYR A 706 10.80 35.05 16.46
CA TYR A 706 12.17 35.49 16.15
C TYR A 706 12.24 36.96 15.81
N SER A 707 11.24 37.50 15.09
CA SER A 707 11.14 38.93 14.80
C SER A 707 10.95 39.76 16.06
N ALA A 708 10.11 39.28 17.01
CA ALA A 708 9.91 39.95 18.29
C ALA A 708 11.17 39.92 19.16
N LEU A 709 11.85 38.76 19.23
CA LEU A 709 13.12 38.58 19.93
C LEU A 709 14.21 39.51 19.39
N LEU A 710 14.36 39.53 18.06
CA LEU A 710 15.32 40.39 17.37
C LEU A 710 15.04 41.86 17.67
N TYR A 711 13.79 42.30 17.55
CA TYR A 711 13.40 43.69 17.81
C TYR A 711 13.68 44.11 19.26
N CYS A 712 13.27 43.30 20.24
CA CYS A 712 13.46 43.60 21.66
C CYS A 712 14.95 43.62 22.03
N THR A 713 15.70 42.60 21.61
CA THR A 713 17.14 42.49 21.91
C THR A 713 17.95 43.58 21.22
N GLN A 714 17.68 43.87 19.94
CA GLN A 714 18.34 44.95 19.22
C GLN A 714 18.09 46.29 19.93
N THR A 715 16.85 46.58 20.31
CA THR A 715 16.50 47.84 20.99
C THR A 715 17.25 47.97 22.32
N LEU A 716 17.26 46.92 23.14
CA LEU A 716 17.97 46.89 24.42
C LEU A 716 19.49 46.97 24.27
N ALA A 717 20.07 46.22 23.34
CA ALA A 717 21.50 46.20 23.07
C ALA A 717 21.98 47.57 22.59
N ILE A 718 21.23 48.22 21.72
CA ILE A 718 21.52 49.59 21.27
C ILE A 718 21.46 50.55 22.46
N SER A 719 20.39 50.51 23.26
CA SER A 719 20.27 51.34 24.47
C SER A 719 21.44 51.13 25.44
N CYS A 720 21.92 49.90 25.61
CA CYS A 720 23.07 49.60 26.46
C CYS A 720 24.39 50.12 25.86
N ALA A 721 24.58 49.97 24.54
CA ALA A 721 25.75 50.49 23.83
C ALA A 721 25.89 52.01 23.96
N VAL A 722 24.77 52.76 23.94
CA VAL A 722 24.78 54.23 24.13
C VAL A 722 25.23 54.63 25.54
N ARG A 723 24.84 53.85 26.55
CA ARG A 723 25.09 54.16 27.96
C ARG A 723 26.51 53.84 28.39
N LYS A 724 27.14 52.85 27.77
CA LYS A 724 28.49 52.40 28.11
C LYS A 724 29.53 53.36 27.54
N TYR A 725 30.56 53.69 28.31
CA TYR A 725 31.76 54.36 27.79
C TYR A 725 32.36 53.49 26.68
N SER A 726 32.19 53.93 25.44
CA SER A 726 32.65 53.20 24.26
C SER A 726 33.20 54.18 23.24
N THR A 727 34.10 53.71 22.40
CA THR A 727 34.57 54.51 21.26
C THR A 727 33.44 54.67 20.26
N ILE A 728 33.38 55.80 19.55
CA ILE A 728 32.37 55.99 18.48
C ILE A 728 32.43 54.84 17.47
N THR A 729 33.63 54.38 17.13
CA THR A 729 33.85 53.23 16.23
C THR A 729 33.23 51.94 16.76
N SER A 730 33.42 51.62 18.04
CA SER A 730 32.74 50.49 18.68
C SER A 730 31.21 50.56 18.57
N THR A 731 30.63 51.74 18.81
CA THR A 731 29.17 51.96 18.73
C THR A 731 28.67 51.86 17.30
N HIS A 732 29.42 52.43 16.35
CA HIS A 732 29.19 52.29 14.91
C HIS A 732 29.17 50.82 14.49
N ASP A 733 30.21 50.06 14.87
CA ASP A 733 30.37 48.66 14.51
C ASP A 733 29.28 47.78 15.14
N SER A 734 28.90 48.08 16.39
CA SER A 734 27.77 47.41 17.05
C SER A 734 26.45 47.70 16.33
N LEU A 735 26.17 48.96 15.99
CA LEU A 735 24.94 49.34 15.28
C LEU A 735 24.85 48.73 13.88
N THR A 736 25.96 48.72 13.14
CA THR A 736 26.02 48.12 11.80
C THR A 736 25.89 46.60 11.84
N SER A 737 26.42 45.94 12.86
CA SER A 737 26.30 44.48 13.01
C SER A 737 24.84 44.01 13.22
N TRP A 738 23.98 44.81 13.86
CA TRP A 738 22.56 44.50 14.02
C TRP A 738 21.74 44.58 12.73
N ALA A 739 22.31 45.03 11.60
CA ALA A 739 21.60 45.08 10.33
C ALA A 739 21.34 43.70 9.70
N GLY A 740 21.97 42.63 10.21
CA GLY A 740 21.75 41.25 9.76
C GLY A 740 23.01 40.39 9.85
N VAL A 741 22.88 39.07 9.67
CA VAL A 741 24.00 38.11 9.79
C VAL A 741 25.18 38.50 8.89
N GLY A 742 24.92 38.78 7.60
CA GLY A 742 25.96 39.20 6.66
C GLY A 742 26.68 40.50 7.07
N SER A 743 25.94 41.48 7.59
CA SER A 743 26.51 42.73 8.11
C SER A 743 27.34 42.49 9.36
N SER A 744 26.85 41.67 10.31
CA SER A 744 27.63 41.30 11.50
C SER A 744 28.91 40.54 11.17
N LEU A 745 28.88 39.63 10.19
CA LEU A 745 30.06 38.90 9.72
C LEU A 745 31.06 39.83 9.02
N SER A 746 30.58 40.72 8.14
CA SER A 746 31.45 41.72 7.50
C SER A 746 32.06 42.67 8.51
N THR A 747 31.31 43.10 9.52
CA THR A 747 31.85 43.94 10.60
C THR A 747 32.87 43.17 11.43
N LEU A 748 32.60 41.90 11.76
CA LEU A 748 33.54 41.03 12.48
C LEU A 748 34.84 40.83 11.69
N TYR A 749 34.75 40.64 10.37
CA TYR A 749 35.91 40.61 9.47
C TYR A 749 36.68 41.95 9.50
N ASN A 750 35.97 43.07 9.46
CA ASN A 750 36.58 44.39 9.56
C ASN A 750 37.22 44.65 10.94
N GLN A 751 36.79 43.97 12.00
CA GLN A 751 37.46 44.02 13.32
C GLN A 751 38.85 43.38 13.31
N ILE A 752 39.16 42.48 12.35
CA ILE A 752 40.50 41.90 12.21
C ILE A 752 41.53 43.00 11.88
N SER A 753 41.12 44.01 11.10
CA SER A 753 41.97 45.15 10.75
C SER A 753 42.04 46.23 11.84
N LEU A 754 40.92 46.49 12.53
CA LEU A 754 40.78 47.51 13.56
C LEU A 754 39.89 46.99 14.69
N PRO A 755 40.45 46.38 15.75
CA PRO A 755 39.68 45.80 16.84
C PRO A 755 39.17 46.89 17.79
N ALA A 756 37.97 47.40 17.52
CA ALA A 756 37.29 48.38 18.36
C ALA A 756 36.21 47.72 19.25
N SER A 757 35.54 46.66 18.77
CA SER A 757 34.43 46.00 19.48
C SER A 757 34.24 44.52 19.13
N VAL A 758 35.35 43.76 19.01
CA VAL A 758 35.36 42.32 18.66
C VAL A 758 34.35 41.52 19.48
N ALA A 759 34.34 41.70 20.81
CA ALA A 759 33.42 40.95 21.69
C ALA A 759 31.94 41.29 21.42
N ALA A 760 31.60 42.57 21.28
CA ALA A 760 30.22 42.99 21.03
C ALA A 760 29.73 42.51 19.66
N THR A 761 30.54 42.71 18.62
CA THR A 761 30.20 42.29 17.24
C THR A 761 30.15 40.77 17.10
N SER A 762 31.05 40.03 17.77
CA SER A 762 31.00 38.56 17.83
C SER A 762 29.75 38.06 18.55
N SER A 763 29.36 38.68 19.67
CA SER A 763 28.12 38.32 20.39
C SER A 763 26.88 38.60 19.54
N ILE A 764 26.87 39.70 18.78
CA ILE A 764 25.75 40.03 17.87
C ILE A 764 25.71 39.04 16.71
N PHE A 765 26.85 38.69 16.11
CA PHE A 765 26.93 37.65 15.08
C PHE A 765 26.44 36.30 15.61
N ALA A 766 26.89 35.86 16.78
CA ALA A 766 26.44 34.61 17.40
C ALA A 766 24.94 34.62 17.69
N TYR A 767 24.39 35.76 18.14
CA TYR A 767 22.95 35.93 18.37
C TYR A 767 22.15 35.78 17.08
N LEU A 768 22.57 36.48 16.02
CA LEU A 768 21.89 36.42 14.72
C LEU A 768 22.04 35.04 14.07
N ALA A 769 23.20 34.39 14.21
CA ALA A 769 23.43 33.03 13.73
C ALA A 769 22.55 32.01 14.46
N ALA A 770 22.36 32.14 15.77
CA ALA A 770 21.47 31.27 16.54
C ALA A 770 19.99 31.47 16.16
N ILE A 771 19.56 32.70 15.86
CA ILE A 771 18.23 32.94 15.27
C ILE A 771 18.10 32.28 13.89
N SER A 772 19.11 32.41 13.03
CA SER A 772 19.11 31.73 11.74
C SER A 772 19.05 30.21 11.87
N LEU A 773 19.78 29.64 12.83
CA LEU A 773 19.72 28.20 13.13
C LEU A 773 18.30 27.77 13.52
N LEU A 774 17.66 28.49 14.44
CA LEU A 774 16.26 28.25 14.84
C LEU A 774 15.30 28.33 13.65
N HIS A 775 15.52 29.29 12.76
CA HIS A 775 14.72 29.44 11.55
C HIS A 775 14.88 28.26 10.58
N VAL A 776 16.08 27.67 10.49
CA VAL A 776 16.34 26.48 9.65
C VAL A 776 15.80 25.21 10.30
N THR A 777 15.87 25.08 11.62
CA THR A 777 15.41 23.87 12.32
C THR A 777 13.89 23.81 12.47
N THR A 778 13.19 24.95 12.46
CA THR A 778 11.73 25.00 12.71
C THR A 778 10.88 24.21 11.72
N PRO A 779 11.09 24.31 10.39
CA PRO A 779 10.37 23.46 9.42
C PRO A 779 10.69 21.97 9.57
N ALA A 780 11.85 21.62 10.13
CA ALA A 780 12.27 20.24 10.35
C ALA A 780 11.75 19.65 11.67
N LEU A 781 11.09 20.44 12.53
CA LEU A 781 10.55 19.96 13.81
C LEU A 781 9.48 18.89 13.61
N PHE A 782 8.66 19.03 12.57
CA PHE A 782 7.54 18.13 12.29
C PHE A 782 7.77 17.42 10.97
N SER A 783 7.76 16.10 11.05
CA SER A 783 7.73 15.20 9.91
C SER A 783 6.54 14.26 10.05
N VAL A 784 6.12 13.67 8.94
CA VAL A 784 5.11 12.62 8.95
C VAL A 784 5.79 11.35 8.47
N GLU A 785 5.67 10.30 9.27
CA GLU A 785 6.26 8.98 9.01
C GLU A 785 5.13 7.98 8.76
N THR A 786 5.27 7.16 7.71
CA THR A 786 4.40 6.00 7.44
C THR A 786 4.88 4.80 8.25
N PHE A 787 3.96 4.01 8.77
CA PHE A 787 4.25 2.77 9.50
C PHE A 787 3.12 1.75 9.32
N ASN A 788 3.45 0.47 9.52
CA ASN A 788 2.47 -0.62 9.48
C ASN A 788 1.74 -0.68 10.84
N LEU A 789 0.45 -0.35 10.85
CA LEU A 789 -0.41 -0.48 12.02
C LEU A 789 -1.13 -1.82 11.95
N ALA A 790 -0.79 -2.74 12.86
CA ALA A 790 -1.56 -3.97 13.06
C ALA A 790 -2.89 -3.62 13.76
N VAL A 791 -3.99 -3.74 13.03
CA VAL A 791 -5.36 -3.59 13.52
C VAL A 791 -5.97 -4.99 13.56
N GLN A 792 -6.55 -5.38 14.70
CA GLN A 792 -7.36 -6.59 14.76
C GLN A 792 -8.77 -6.26 14.28
N THR A 793 -9.21 -6.94 13.24
CA THR A 793 -10.58 -6.86 12.72
C THR A 793 -11.23 -8.22 12.86
N THR A 794 -12.51 -8.27 13.24
CA THR A 794 -13.30 -9.51 13.20
C THR A 794 -13.85 -9.71 11.80
N VAL A 795 -13.70 -10.90 11.26
CA VAL A 795 -14.21 -11.30 9.93
C VAL A 795 -15.08 -12.53 10.07
N GLU A 796 -16.14 -12.61 9.27
CA GLU A 796 -17.07 -13.74 9.29
C GLU A 796 -16.39 -14.99 8.71
N THR A 797 -16.68 -16.14 9.32
CA THR A 797 -16.21 -17.45 8.87
C THR A 797 -17.35 -18.41 8.67
N GLU A 798 -17.22 -19.28 7.69
CA GLU A 798 -18.04 -20.47 7.52
C GLU A 798 -17.45 -21.55 8.43
N GLY A 799 -18.16 -21.83 9.52
CA GLY A 799 -17.63 -22.63 10.62
C GLY A 799 -17.90 -24.12 10.52
N VAL A 800 -17.22 -24.86 11.41
CA VAL A 800 -17.42 -26.31 11.58
C VAL A 800 -18.91 -26.63 11.77
N PRO A 801 -19.49 -27.62 11.06
CA PRO A 801 -20.91 -27.92 11.13
C PRO A 801 -21.35 -28.26 12.56
N GLU A 802 -22.40 -27.60 13.04
CA GLU A 802 -23.01 -27.89 14.34
C GLU A 802 -24.02 -29.03 14.17
N TRP A 803 -23.62 -30.25 14.46
CA TRP A 803 -24.47 -31.43 14.33
C TRP A 803 -25.43 -31.54 15.52
N ASN A 804 -26.57 -30.83 15.43
CA ASN A 804 -27.53 -30.76 16.54
C ASN A 804 -28.75 -31.68 16.37
N ASP A 805 -28.72 -32.62 15.43
CA ASP A 805 -29.96 -33.28 14.99
C ASP A 805 -30.26 -34.63 15.65
N THR A 806 -31.55 -34.83 15.94
CA THR A 806 -32.15 -35.98 16.62
C THR A 806 -32.65 -37.06 15.66
N ASN A 807 -32.62 -36.81 14.33
CA ASN A 807 -33.15 -37.71 13.30
C ASN A 807 -32.08 -38.61 12.66
N HIS A 808 -31.88 -39.80 13.24
CA HIS A 808 -30.78 -40.71 12.89
C HIS A 808 -30.92 -41.40 11.50
N ASN A 809 -32.13 -41.64 11.00
CA ASN A 809 -32.32 -42.45 9.79
C ASN A 809 -32.02 -41.71 8.47
N ALA A 810 -32.20 -40.39 8.42
CA ALA A 810 -31.92 -39.60 7.22
C ALA A 810 -30.40 -39.41 7.00
N THR A 811 -29.64 -39.40 8.10
CA THR A 811 -28.18 -39.27 8.11
C THR A 811 -27.52 -40.44 7.37
N LEU A 812 -28.03 -41.67 7.48
CA LEU A 812 -27.42 -42.86 6.87
C LEU A 812 -27.35 -42.77 5.32
N ALA A 813 -28.48 -42.46 4.68
CA ALA A 813 -28.52 -42.31 3.21
C ALA A 813 -27.69 -41.12 2.73
N TYR A 814 -27.62 -40.06 3.54
CA TYR A 814 -26.77 -38.90 3.28
C TYR A 814 -25.28 -39.31 3.31
N ILE A 815 -24.85 -40.06 4.32
CA ILE A 815 -23.47 -40.53 4.46
C ILE A 815 -23.07 -41.53 3.39
N GLU A 816 -23.94 -42.45 2.97
CA GLU A 816 -23.65 -43.38 1.88
C GLU A 816 -23.35 -42.66 0.56
N ASN A 817 -24.01 -41.52 0.31
CA ASN A 817 -23.70 -40.67 -0.84
C ASN A 817 -22.38 -39.92 -0.64
N MET A 818 -22.12 -39.38 0.56
CA MET A 818 -20.85 -38.72 0.88
C MET A 818 -19.64 -39.65 0.77
N ALA A 819 -19.80 -40.91 1.16
CA ALA A 819 -18.75 -41.93 1.14
C ALA A 819 -18.11 -42.09 -0.24
N GLN A 820 -18.91 -41.95 -1.31
CA GLN A 820 -18.46 -42.11 -2.69
C GLN A 820 -17.42 -41.05 -3.09
N PHE A 821 -17.37 -39.90 -2.41
CA PHE A 821 -16.41 -38.82 -2.66
C PHE A 821 -15.07 -39.01 -1.96
N LEU A 822 -14.98 -39.94 -1.01
CA LEU A 822 -13.78 -40.13 -0.21
C LEU A 822 -12.53 -40.37 -1.06
N PRO A 823 -12.51 -41.35 -2.00
CA PRO A 823 -11.31 -41.62 -2.80
C PRO A 823 -10.80 -40.39 -3.56
N TRP A 824 -11.70 -39.48 -3.94
CA TRP A 824 -11.32 -38.22 -4.58
C TRP A 824 -10.68 -37.25 -3.59
N ILE A 825 -11.30 -37.01 -2.43
CA ILE A 825 -10.73 -36.12 -1.39
C ILE A 825 -9.37 -36.58 -0.91
N GLY A 826 -9.15 -37.89 -0.82
CA GLY A 826 -7.86 -38.44 -0.40
C GLY A 826 -6.69 -38.06 -1.31
N ASN A 827 -6.98 -37.64 -2.54
CA ASN A 827 -5.99 -37.23 -3.54
C ASN A 827 -5.89 -35.70 -3.70
N LEU A 828 -6.76 -34.92 -3.06
CA LEU A 828 -6.72 -33.46 -3.17
C LEU A 828 -5.60 -32.88 -2.32
N ASP A 829 -4.98 -31.82 -2.84
CA ASP A 829 -4.07 -31.01 -2.03
C ASP A 829 -4.87 -30.18 -1.02
N GLN A 830 -4.23 -29.82 0.09
CA GLN A 830 -4.82 -29.04 1.17
C GLN A 830 -5.42 -27.71 0.66
N SER A 831 -4.81 -27.10 -0.37
CA SER A 831 -5.33 -25.87 -0.99
C SER A 831 -6.70 -26.03 -1.66
N GLN A 832 -7.09 -27.27 -2.02
CA GLN A 832 -8.35 -27.59 -2.67
C GLN A 832 -9.44 -28.00 -1.67
N THR A 833 -9.08 -28.25 -0.42
CA THR A 833 -10.01 -28.58 0.67
C THR A 833 -9.91 -27.55 1.80
N PRO A 834 -10.19 -26.26 1.54
CA PRO A 834 -10.16 -25.25 2.60
C PRO A 834 -11.12 -25.67 3.72
N GLY A 835 -10.66 -25.63 4.96
CA GLY A 835 -11.40 -26.10 6.12
C GLY A 835 -11.11 -27.54 6.52
N LEU A 836 -10.22 -28.26 5.82
CA LEU A 836 -9.76 -29.62 6.15
C LEU A 836 -8.23 -29.71 6.14
N PHE A 837 -7.64 -30.23 7.22
CA PHE A 837 -6.20 -30.52 7.30
C PHE A 837 -5.89 -31.65 8.28
N ASN A 838 -5.21 -32.71 7.81
CA ASN A 838 -4.70 -33.83 8.64
C ASN A 838 -5.66 -34.30 9.75
N GLY A 839 -6.91 -34.59 9.41
CA GLY A 839 -7.89 -35.06 10.40
C GLY A 839 -8.44 -33.97 11.32
N THR A 840 -8.31 -32.70 10.92
CA THR A 840 -8.85 -31.52 11.60
C THR A 840 -9.73 -30.74 10.64
N LEU A 841 -10.93 -30.39 11.08
CA LEU A 841 -11.78 -29.39 10.43
C LEU A 841 -11.49 -28.02 11.02
N TYR A 842 -11.58 -26.96 10.24
CA TYR A 842 -11.42 -25.59 10.73
C TYR A 842 -12.32 -24.62 9.97
N ASP A 843 -12.65 -23.50 10.61
CA ASP A 843 -13.52 -22.50 9.98
C ASP A 843 -12.81 -21.83 8.79
N VAL A 844 -13.54 -21.61 7.71
CA VAL A 844 -13.04 -21.01 6.49
C VAL A 844 -13.47 -19.55 6.44
N LEU A 845 -12.56 -18.63 6.09
CA LEU A 845 -12.93 -17.23 5.91
C LEU A 845 -13.86 -17.09 4.69
N VAL A 846 -14.97 -16.35 4.84
CA VAL A 846 -15.90 -16.07 3.73
C VAL A 846 -15.16 -15.33 2.61
N GLU A 847 -14.43 -14.27 2.97
CA GLU A 847 -13.58 -13.50 2.06
C GLU A 847 -12.09 -13.83 2.25
N ALA A 848 -11.32 -13.81 1.16
CA ALA A 848 -9.87 -13.93 1.23
C ALA A 848 -9.22 -12.57 1.56
N TYR A 849 -8.35 -12.54 2.57
CA TYR A 849 -7.59 -11.34 2.97
C TYR A 849 -6.09 -11.55 2.74
N PRO A 850 -5.58 -11.19 1.56
CA PRO A 850 -4.22 -11.52 1.14
C PRO A 850 -3.14 -10.96 2.09
N GLY A 851 -2.17 -11.82 2.46
CA GLY A 851 -1.00 -11.44 3.28
C GLY A 851 -1.28 -11.26 4.76
N GLN A 852 -2.44 -11.73 5.24
CA GLN A 852 -2.86 -11.63 6.63
C GLN A 852 -3.05 -13.01 7.24
N ILE A 853 -3.02 -13.08 8.57
CA ILE A 853 -3.26 -14.33 9.30
C ILE A 853 -4.52 -14.13 10.14
N ALA A 854 -5.42 -15.11 10.10
CA ALA A 854 -6.63 -15.12 10.90
C ALA A 854 -6.60 -16.29 11.89
N ASN A 855 -7.07 -16.06 13.11
CA ASN A 855 -7.30 -17.14 14.07
C ASN A 855 -8.73 -17.65 13.90
N VAL A 856 -8.88 -18.95 13.60
CA VAL A 856 -10.15 -19.64 13.34
C VAL A 856 -10.37 -20.74 14.39
N SER A 857 -11.62 -21.15 14.59
CA SER A 857 -11.89 -22.33 15.40
C SER A 857 -11.61 -23.60 14.58
N ALA A 858 -11.22 -24.67 15.27
CA ALA A 858 -10.89 -25.95 14.65
C ALA A 858 -11.35 -27.13 15.52
N LEU A 859 -11.72 -28.22 14.87
CA LEU A 859 -12.18 -29.47 15.46
C LEU A 859 -11.34 -30.63 14.94
N GLY A 860 -10.48 -31.16 15.80
CA GLY A 860 -9.64 -32.32 15.50
C GLY A 860 -10.31 -33.65 15.85
N PHE A 861 -10.11 -34.67 15.02
CA PHE A 861 -10.65 -36.02 15.22
C PHE A 861 -9.56 -36.95 15.73
N ASN A 862 -9.50 -37.20 17.04
CA ASN A 862 -8.48 -38.06 17.63
C ASN A 862 -8.99 -39.50 17.74
N ILE A 863 -8.39 -40.41 16.97
CA ILE A 863 -8.77 -41.84 16.94
C ILE A 863 -7.71 -42.68 17.63
N THR A 864 -8.13 -43.60 18.50
CA THR A 864 -7.26 -44.54 19.21
C THR A 864 -7.72 -45.97 18.95
N CYS A 865 -6.81 -46.83 18.49
CA CYS A 865 -7.05 -48.22 18.13
C CYS A 865 -6.36 -49.17 19.10
N GLY A 866 -7.10 -50.17 19.57
CA GLY A 866 -6.61 -51.29 20.38
C GLY A 866 -6.86 -52.63 19.69
N TYR A 867 -6.31 -53.71 20.25
CA TYR A 867 -6.59 -55.07 19.81
C TYR A 867 -7.71 -55.70 20.64
N LEU A 868 -8.47 -56.60 20.03
CA LEU A 868 -9.51 -57.37 20.73
C LEU A 868 -8.92 -58.62 21.40
N PRO A 869 -9.22 -58.90 22.68
CA PRO A 869 -8.75 -60.11 23.35
C PRO A 869 -9.53 -61.36 22.87
N ALA A 870 -8.80 -62.46 22.65
CA ALA A 870 -9.33 -63.82 22.48
C ALA A 870 -10.34 -64.00 21.31
N VAL A 871 -9.91 -63.72 20.09
CA VAL A 871 -10.65 -64.06 18.86
C VAL A 871 -10.31 -65.48 18.43
N GLU A 872 -11.15 -66.47 18.77
CA GLU A 872 -11.07 -67.79 18.14
C GLU A 872 -11.82 -67.77 16.80
N VAL A 873 -11.07 -67.75 15.69
CA VAL A 873 -11.65 -67.79 14.34
C VAL A 873 -12.21 -69.19 14.07
N GLY A 874 -13.49 -69.37 14.40
CA GLY A 874 -14.27 -70.52 13.95
C GLY A 874 -14.56 -70.43 12.46
N VAL A 875 -13.58 -70.76 11.60
CA VAL A 875 -13.76 -70.72 10.15
C VAL A 875 -14.77 -71.80 9.73
N SER A 876 -16.03 -71.42 9.55
CA SER A 876 -16.94 -72.17 8.70
C SER A 876 -16.51 -71.91 7.24
N PRO A 877 -16.41 -72.94 6.36
CA PRO A 877 -16.10 -72.73 4.95
C PRO A 877 -17.05 -71.67 4.36
N PRO A 878 -16.56 -70.81 3.46
CA PRO A 878 -17.34 -69.69 2.95
C PRO A 878 -18.60 -70.19 2.28
N VAL A 879 -19.75 -69.81 2.84
CA VAL A 879 -21.03 -69.91 2.15
C VAL A 879 -21.17 -68.56 1.44
N ASP A 880 -21.12 -68.58 0.11
CA ASP A 880 -21.24 -67.38 -0.75
C ASP A 880 -20.07 -66.37 -0.70
N GLY A 881 -18.86 -66.81 -0.33
CA GLY A 881 -17.64 -65.98 -0.39
C GLY A 881 -17.39 -65.11 0.86
N PHE A 882 -18.04 -65.42 1.99
CA PHE A 882 -17.85 -64.72 3.26
C PHE A 882 -17.29 -65.66 4.35
N TYR A 883 -16.36 -65.17 5.17
CA TYR A 883 -15.90 -65.85 6.39
C TYR A 883 -16.76 -65.40 7.58
N ASN A 884 -17.30 -66.37 8.33
CA ASN A 884 -17.94 -66.11 9.62
C ASN A 884 -16.90 -66.24 10.73
N ILE A 885 -16.78 -65.20 11.56
CA ILE A 885 -15.81 -65.11 12.65
C ILE A 885 -16.58 -64.97 13.96
N SER A 886 -16.42 -65.92 14.88
CA SER A 886 -16.98 -65.83 16.23
C SER A 886 -16.01 -65.20 17.21
N PHE A 887 -16.49 -64.31 18.06
CA PHE A 887 -15.77 -63.82 19.22
C PHE A 887 -16.15 -64.67 20.43
N THR A 888 -15.23 -65.50 20.93
CA THR A 888 -15.49 -66.40 22.06
C THR A 888 -15.76 -65.67 23.38
N SER A 889 -15.26 -64.45 23.52
CA SER A 889 -15.45 -63.62 24.71
C SER A 889 -16.84 -63.00 24.79
N THR A 890 -17.46 -62.64 23.66
CA THR A 890 -18.77 -61.96 23.60
C THR A 890 -19.90 -62.88 23.09
N GLY A 891 -19.57 -63.98 22.41
CA GLY A 891 -20.54 -64.86 21.76
C GLY A 891 -21.08 -64.31 20.42
N GLU A 892 -20.45 -63.25 19.90
CA GLU A 892 -20.88 -62.52 18.71
C GLU A 892 -20.25 -63.11 17.45
N TRP A 893 -20.92 -62.93 16.31
CA TRP A 893 -20.42 -63.38 15.00
C TRP A 893 -20.40 -62.21 14.02
N VAL A 894 -19.32 -62.07 13.28
CA VAL A 894 -19.20 -61.09 12.20
C VAL A 894 -18.82 -61.81 10.90
N ALA A 895 -19.53 -61.49 9.82
CA ALA A 895 -19.30 -62.03 8.50
C ALA A 895 -18.50 -61.03 7.67
N PHE A 896 -17.41 -61.47 7.02
CA PHE A 896 -16.56 -60.62 6.19
C PHE A 896 -16.39 -61.23 4.80
N PRO A 897 -16.29 -60.41 3.73
CA PRO A 897 -15.95 -60.92 2.41
C PRO A 897 -14.55 -61.54 2.41
N ASP A 898 -14.28 -62.47 1.47
CA ASP A 898 -12.95 -63.04 1.26
C ASP A 898 -11.96 -61.93 0.88
N ILE A 899 -11.20 -61.43 1.87
CA ILE A 899 -10.20 -60.40 1.66
C ILE A 899 -8.89 -61.02 1.19
N GLY A 900 -8.35 -60.49 0.09
CA GLY A 900 -7.02 -60.84 -0.38
C GLY A 900 -5.91 -60.53 0.65
N PRO A 901 -4.68 -60.98 0.41
CA PRO A 901 -3.53 -60.55 1.20
C PRO A 901 -3.35 -59.03 1.10
N ASN A 902 -2.84 -58.39 2.16
CA ASN A 902 -2.55 -56.96 2.23
C ASN A 902 -3.74 -56.04 1.88
N VAL A 903 -4.88 -56.31 2.52
CA VAL A 903 -6.11 -55.54 2.41
C VAL A 903 -6.51 -55.05 3.79
N ILE A 904 -6.97 -53.81 3.86
CA ILE A 904 -7.72 -53.27 5.00
C ILE A 904 -9.18 -53.14 4.56
N SER A 905 -10.09 -53.64 5.38
CA SER A 905 -11.53 -53.46 5.16
C SER A 905 -12.22 -52.98 6.43
N LEU A 906 -13.03 -51.94 6.26
CA LEU A 906 -13.99 -51.43 7.23
C LEU A 906 -15.16 -52.43 7.30
N SER A 907 -15.55 -52.83 8.51
CA SER A 907 -16.74 -53.66 8.69
C SER A 907 -17.64 -53.09 9.77
N PRO A 908 -18.94 -52.90 9.51
CA PRO A 908 -19.89 -52.64 10.56
C PRO A 908 -20.07 -53.93 11.35
N MET A 909 -19.90 -53.90 12.67
CA MET A 909 -20.32 -55.04 13.50
C MET A 909 -21.86 -55.15 13.58
N ASP A 910 -22.60 -54.09 13.28
CA ASP A 910 -24.02 -53.96 13.67
C ASP A 910 -25.02 -54.74 12.81
N HIS A 911 -24.70 -55.13 11.58
CA HIS A 911 -25.72 -55.67 10.66
C HIS A 911 -26.18 -57.12 10.96
N PHE A 912 -25.48 -57.85 11.85
CA PHE A 912 -25.89 -59.21 12.24
C PHE A 912 -26.53 -59.29 13.64
N PHE A 913 -26.58 -58.19 14.39
CA PHE A 913 -27.37 -58.15 15.61
C PHE A 913 -28.85 -58.01 15.25
N LYS A 914 -29.58 -59.06 15.57
CA LYS A 914 -30.99 -59.25 15.26
C LYS A 914 -31.87 -58.14 15.88
N SER A 915 -32.08 -57.07 15.13
CA SER A 915 -33.29 -56.21 15.07
C SER A 915 -33.95 -55.73 16.37
N THR A 916 -33.27 -55.64 17.51
CA THR A 916 -33.93 -55.16 18.73
C THR A 916 -32.94 -54.40 19.60
N ILE A 917 -32.84 -53.10 19.34
CA ILE A 917 -32.27 -52.07 20.22
C ILE A 917 -30.84 -52.40 20.63
N ALA A 918 -29.88 -52.05 19.76
CA ALA A 918 -28.48 -51.94 20.17
C ALA A 918 -28.41 -51.02 21.40
N ASP A 919 -27.73 -51.48 22.45
CA ASP A 919 -27.48 -50.69 23.64
C ASP A 919 -26.60 -49.49 23.21
N PRO A 920 -27.07 -48.24 23.31
CA PRO A 920 -26.36 -47.08 22.76
C PRO A 920 -24.98 -46.84 23.41
N ALA A 921 -24.65 -47.57 24.48
CA ALA A 921 -23.36 -47.53 25.16
C ALA A 921 -22.17 -48.03 24.32
N ASP A 922 -22.37 -48.89 23.30
CA ASP A 922 -21.28 -49.44 22.46
C ASP A 922 -21.00 -48.65 21.16
N SER A 923 -21.74 -47.55 20.94
CA SER A 923 -21.76 -46.80 19.66
C SER A 923 -20.46 -46.03 19.33
N ASN A 924 -19.50 -45.89 20.25
CA ASN A 924 -18.31 -45.07 20.04
C ASN A 924 -17.15 -45.77 19.31
N SER A 925 -17.34 -47.02 18.87
CA SER A 925 -16.22 -47.85 18.40
C SER A 925 -16.46 -48.46 17.02
N ILE A 926 -15.40 -48.51 16.21
CA ILE A 926 -15.37 -49.23 14.93
C ILE A 926 -14.45 -50.43 15.04
N THR A 927 -14.79 -51.53 14.35
CA THR A 927 -13.87 -52.65 14.13
C THR A 927 -13.32 -52.65 12.71
N LEU A 928 -12.00 -52.70 12.57
CA LEU A 928 -11.30 -52.86 11.31
C LEU A 928 -10.76 -54.28 11.21
N LEU A 929 -10.85 -54.83 10.01
CA LEU A 929 -10.20 -56.08 9.65
C LEU A 929 -9.05 -55.77 8.69
N THR A 930 -7.87 -56.30 8.98
CA THR A 930 -6.73 -56.19 8.07
C THR A 930 -6.02 -57.52 7.91
N SER A 931 -5.60 -57.82 6.68
CA SER A 931 -4.67 -58.90 6.37
C SER A 931 -3.22 -58.42 6.27
N ALA A 932 -2.99 -57.11 6.33
CA ALA A 932 -1.66 -56.52 6.47
C ALA A 932 -1.16 -56.65 7.92
N ASN A 933 0.15 -56.77 8.10
CA ASN A 933 0.72 -56.86 9.45
C ASN A 933 0.82 -55.47 10.07
N VAL A 934 0.05 -55.20 11.13
CA VAL A 934 0.11 -53.94 11.87
C VAL A 934 1.01 -54.06 13.09
N ILE A 935 1.97 -53.15 13.20
CA ILE A 935 2.86 -53.01 14.35
C ILE A 935 2.63 -51.69 15.08
N ASP A 936 2.77 -51.66 16.40
CA ASP A 936 2.80 -50.41 17.14
C ASP A 936 4.18 -49.74 17.07
N SER A 937 4.32 -48.55 17.67
CA SER A 937 5.59 -47.81 17.69
C SER A 937 6.71 -48.48 18.49
N ASN A 938 6.40 -49.54 19.24
CA ASN A 938 7.39 -50.38 19.94
C ASN A 938 7.79 -51.62 19.12
N GLY A 939 7.22 -51.79 17.91
CA GLY A 939 7.44 -52.95 17.06
C GLY A 939 6.66 -54.20 17.49
N ASN A 940 5.69 -54.07 18.40
CA ASN A 940 4.81 -55.17 18.76
C ASN A 940 3.76 -55.35 17.67
N THR A 941 3.55 -56.58 17.20
CA THR A 941 2.44 -56.92 16.31
C THR A 941 1.13 -57.02 17.08
N GLY A 942 0.02 -56.61 16.46
CA GLY A 942 -1.31 -56.94 16.97
C GLY A 942 -1.52 -58.45 17.10
N VAL A 943 -2.57 -58.89 17.80
CA VAL A 943 -2.85 -60.33 17.97
C VAL A 943 -3.30 -60.91 16.63
N PRO A 944 -2.50 -61.77 15.98
CA PRO A 944 -2.88 -62.35 14.71
C PRO A 944 -3.89 -63.48 14.95
N ALA A 945 -4.95 -63.47 14.15
CA ALA A 945 -5.94 -64.50 14.06
C ALA A 945 -5.62 -65.33 12.81
N ALA A 946 -4.98 -66.49 13.01
CA ALA A 946 -4.57 -67.36 11.91
C ALA A 946 -5.81 -67.99 11.25
N THR A 947 -5.97 -67.78 9.95
CA THR A 947 -6.99 -68.49 9.17
C THR A 947 -6.49 -69.88 8.78
N GLN A 948 -7.40 -70.79 8.41
CA GLN A 948 -7.02 -72.10 7.88
C GLN A 948 -6.21 -72.02 6.57
N GLN A 949 -6.26 -70.88 5.87
CA GLN A 949 -5.51 -70.64 4.63
C GLN A 949 -4.12 -70.03 4.88
N GLY A 950 -3.74 -69.78 6.13
CA GLY A 950 -2.43 -69.22 6.48
C GLY A 950 -2.32 -67.70 6.30
N THR A 951 -3.42 -67.00 6.03
CA THR A 951 -3.48 -65.53 6.13
C THR A 951 -3.59 -65.14 7.61
N ASN A 952 -2.74 -64.21 8.04
CA ASN A 952 -2.82 -63.64 9.38
C ASN A 952 -3.77 -62.46 9.32
N LEU A 953 -4.93 -62.59 9.95
CA LEU A 953 -5.87 -61.48 10.09
C LEU A 953 -5.64 -60.76 11.42
N GLN A 954 -5.73 -59.44 11.44
CA GLN A 954 -5.70 -58.66 12.67
C GLN A 954 -7.00 -57.88 12.81
N PHE A 955 -7.54 -57.85 14.03
CA PHE A 955 -8.73 -57.09 14.38
C PHE A 955 -8.34 -55.89 15.22
N LEU A 956 -8.70 -54.70 14.75
CA LEU A 956 -8.48 -53.46 15.46
C LEU A 956 -9.83 -52.91 15.87
N ARG A 957 -9.98 -52.54 17.14
CA ARG A 957 -11.16 -51.78 17.60
C ARG A 957 -10.71 -50.36 17.93
N CYS A 958 -11.30 -49.38 17.26
CA CYS A 958 -10.91 -47.99 17.38
C CYS A 958 -12.04 -47.15 17.97
N SER A 959 -11.71 -46.30 18.93
CA SER A 959 -12.59 -45.26 19.47
C SER A 959 -12.19 -43.90 18.93
N HIS A 960 -13.16 -42.99 18.81
CA HIS A 960 -12.92 -41.61 18.42
C HIS A 960 -13.13 -40.66 19.61
N SER A 961 -12.52 -39.48 19.53
CA SER A 961 -12.74 -38.35 20.43
C SER A 961 -12.54 -37.05 19.65
N PHE A 962 -13.29 -36.01 19.99
CA PHE A 962 -13.14 -34.69 19.36
C PHE A 962 -12.28 -33.78 20.22
N LEU A 963 -11.45 -32.96 19.57
CA LEU A 963 -10.61 -31.97 20.21
C LEU A 963 -10.90 -30.60 19.61
N SER A 964 -11.60 -29.75 20.37
CA SER A 964 -11.77 -28.35 19.98
C SER A 964 -10.46 -27.59 20.25
N GLN A 965 -9.95 -26.92 19.22
CA GLN A 965 -8.70 -26.16 19.25
C GLN A 965 -8.82 -24.90 18.40
N ASN A 966 -7.86 -23.99 18.51
CA ASN A 966 -7.80 -22.80 17.65
C ASN A 966 -6.68 -23.00 16.63
N GLY A 967 -6.96 -22.67 15.37
CA GLY A 967 -5.98 -22.67 14.29
C GLY A 967 -5.65 -21.27 13.83
N THR A 968 -4.50 -21.08 13.19
CA THR A 968 -4.23 -19.87 12.41
C THR A 968 -4.21 -20.20 10.93
N VAL A 969 -5.07 -19.56 10.15
CA VAL A 969 -5.12 -19.68 8.69
C VAL A 969 -4.41 -18.50 8.04
N ASP A 970 -3.71 -18.76 6.95
CA ASP A 970 -3.36 -17.70 6.00
C ASP A 970 -4.67 -17.23 5.37
N ALA A 971 -5.03 -15.99 5.65
CA ALA A 971 -6.31 -15.43 5.26
C ALA A 971 -6.43 -15.26 3.74
N GLY A 972 -5.32 -15.26 2.99
CA GLY A 972 -5.32 -15.22 1.54
C GLY A 972 -5.61 -16.58 0.90
N SER A 973 -4.88 -17.62 1.31
CA SER A 973 -5.06 -18.99 0.79
C SER A 973 -6.18 -19.78 1.47
N LYS A 974 -6.69 -19.28 2.61
CA LYS A 974 -7.61 -19.98 3.51
C LYS A 974 -7.06 -21.32 4.05
N ALA A 975 -5.77 -21.59 3.85
CA ALA A 975 -5.10 -22.78 4.34
C ALA A 975 -4.64 -22.58 5.79
N ILE A 976 -4.83 -23.60 6.63
CA ILE A 976 -4.31 -23.59 7.99
C ILE A 976 -2.78 -23.71 7.99
N ILE A 977 -2.11 -22.90 8.81
CA ILE A 977 -0.67 -22.98 9.02
C ILE A 977 -0.42 -24.17 9.96
N PRO A 978 0.24 -25.28 9.53
CA PRO A 978 0.30 -26.53 10.30
C PRO A 978 0.87 -26.36 11.71
N SER A 979 1.84 -25.46 11.88
CA SER A 979 2.49 -25.19 13.18
C SER A 979 1.60 -24.47 14.20
N SER A 980 0.39 -24.07 13.82
CA SER A 980 -0.54 -23.36 14.70
C SER A 980 -1.50 -24.25 15.49
N LEU A 981 -1.62 -25.52 15.08
CA LEU A 981 -2.50 -26.49 15.74
C LEU A 981 -1.77 -27.11 16.95
N GLU A 982 -2.15 -26.69 18.15
CA GLU A 982 -1.72 -27.34 19.40
C GLU A 982 -2.96 -27.74 20.22
N PRO A 983 -3.14 -29.03 20.57
CA PRO A 983 -2.30 -30.20 20.25
C PRO A 983 -2.39 -30.68 18.79
N THR A 984 -1.34 -31.31 18.27
CA THR A 984 -1.43 -31.99 16.96
C THR A 984 -2.27 -33.26 17.07
N ILE A 985 -3.25 -33.43 16.19
CA ILE A 985 -4.08 -34.65 16.09
C ILE A 985 -3.28 -35.81 15.49
N GLU A 986 -2.35 -35.49 14.60
CA GLU A 986 -1.47 -36.47 13.99
C GLU A 986 -0.55 -37.08 15.04
N LYS A 987 -0.63 -38.40 15.15
CA LYS A 987 0.17 -39.19 16.08
C LYS A 987 1.44 -39.65 15.40
N ASP A 988 2.56 -39.39 16.05
CA ASP A 988 3.85 -39.98 15.72
C ASP A 988 4.06 -41.34 16.42
N GLN A 989 3.29 -41.59 17.48
CA GLN A 989 3.39 -42.82 18.27
C GLN A 989 2.03 -43.34 18.74
N SER A 990 1.84 -44.64 18.56
CA SER A 990 0.71 -45.39 19.12
C SER A 990 1.21 -46.71 19.67
N VAL A 991 0.60 -47.17 20.77
CA VAL A 991 0.97 -48.41 21.46
C VAL A 991 -0.23 -49.32 21.50
N TRP A 992 -0.04 -50.61 21.23
CA TRP A 992 -1.12 -51.58 21.37
C TRP A 992 -1.61 -51.64 22.81
N PHE A 993 -2.92 -51.48 22.98
CA PHE A 993 -3.61 -51.77 24.23
C PHE A 993 -4.75 -52.74 23.96
N MET A 994 -5.10 -53.52 24.99
CA MET A 994 -6.28 -54.37 24.94
C MET A 994 -7.50 -53.45 25.01
N TYR A 995 -8.35 -53.49 23.98
CA TYR A 995 -9.57 -52.70 23.97
C TYR A 995 -10.55 -53.32 24.97
N GLU A 996 -10.74 -52.66 26.11
CA GLU A 996 -11.76 -53.01 27.11
C GLU A 996 -12.94 -52.07 26.89
N SER A 997 -14.15 -52.61 26.67
CA SER A 997 -15.36 -51.81 26.56
C SER A 997 -15.60 -51.14 27.92
N ASP A 998 -15.21 -49.88 28.05
CA ASP A 998 -15.28 -49.17 29.33
C ASP A 998 -16.76 -49.02 29.74
N PRO A 999 -17.23 -49.67 30.82
CA PRO A 999 -18.66 -49.75 31.14
C PRO A 999 -19.22 -48.48 31.82
N GLU A 1000 -18.38 -47.46 32.03
CA GLU A 1000 -18.80 -46.17 32.61
C GLU A 1000 -18.94 -45.12 31.51
N THR A 1001 -20.10 -45.09 30.84
CA THR A 1001 -20.42 -44.08 29.83
C THR A 1001 -20.41 -42.66 30.43
N PRO A 1002 -19.80 -41.67 29.74
CA PRO A 1002 -19.96 -40.26 30.10
C PRO A 1002 -21.40 -39.80 29.92
N SER A 1003 -21.79 -38.75 30.66
CA SER A 1003 -23.12 -38.14 30.66
C SER A 1003 -23.71 -37.85 29.27
N ASP A 1004 -25.04 -37.89 29.16
CA ASP A 1004 -25.96 -37.75 27.99
C ASP A 1004 -25.51 -36.95 26.74
N GLU A 1005 -24.58 -35.99 26.81
CA GLU A 1005 -24.08 -35.24 25.64
C GLU A 1005 -23.16 -36.08 24.72
N THR A 1006 -22.44 -37.08 25.23
CA THR A 1006 -21.56 -37.93 24.39
C THR A 1006 -22.31 -39.02 23.62
N LEU A 1007 -23.59 -39.25 23.93
CA LEU A 1007 -24.40 -40.33 23.35
C LEU A 1007 -24.89 -40.03 21.93
N LEU A 1008 -25.18 -38.77 21.59
CA LEU A 1008 -25.58 -38.37 20.24
C LEU A 1008 -24.41 -38.39 19.24
N GLN A 1009 -23.19 -38.10 19.69
CA GLN A 1009 -22.00 -38.11 18.84
C GLN A 1009 -21.54 -39.55 18.52
N GLY A 1010 -21.72 -40.46 19.48
CA GLY A 1010 -21.40 -41.87 19.32
C GLY A 1010 -22.21 -42.59 18.25
N SER A 1011 -23.54 -42.40 18.28
CA SER A 1011 -24.44 -43.06 17.33
C SER A 1011 -24.18 -42.62 15.88
N ALA A 1012 -23.83 -41.34 15.67
CA ALA A 1012 -23.48 -40.82 14.35
C ALA A 1012 -22.20 -41.49 13.80
N TRP A 1013 -21.17 -41.64 14.64
CA TRP A 1013 -19.92 -42.30 14.26
C TRP A 1013 -20.11 -43.76 13.79
N ALA A 1014 -20.80 -44.58 14.58
CA ALA A 1014 -21.06 -45.97 14.22
C ALA A 1014 -21.85 -46.08 12.89
N GLN A 1015 -22.83 -45.20 12.69
CA GLN A 1015 -23.63 -45.16 11.46
C GLN A 1015 -22.81 -44.72 10.26
N ILE A 1016 -21.96 -43.70 10.40
CA ILE A 1016 -21.03 -43.26 9.36
C ILE A 1016 -20.19 -44.43 8.88
N MET A 1017 -19.56 -45.12 9.83
CA MET A 1017 -18.69 -46.24 9.50
C MET A 1017 -19.44 -47.45 8.95
N ALA A 1018 -20.69 -47.66 9.38
CA ALA A 1018 -21.54 -48.68 8.81
C ALA A 1018 -21.88 -48.40 7.34
N SER A 1019 -22.24 -47.16 7.01
CA SER A 1019 -22.48 -46.71 5.64
C SER A 1019 -21.24 -46.84 4.76
N LEU A 1020 -20.06 -46.47 5.28
CA LEU A 1020 -18.79 -46.63 4.55
C LEU A 1020 -18.50 -48.08 4.18
N ALA A 1021 -18.96 -49.04 4.98
CA ALA A 1021 -18.69 -50.45 4.74
C ALA A 1021 -19.84 -51.20 4.04
N ALA A 1022 -21.06 -50.65 4.03
CA ALA A 1022 -22.25 -51.27 3.44
C ALA A 1022 -22.35 -51.16 1.91
N SER A 1023 -21.50 -50.36 1.25
CA SER A 1023 -21.58 -50.08 -0.19
C SER A 1023 -20.43 -50.68 -1.02
N PRO A 1024 -20.35 -52.02 -1.21
CA PRO A 1024 -19.58 -52.56 -2.32
C PRO A 1024 -20.39 -52.31 -3.60
N ALA A 1025 -19.86 -51.47 -4.50
CA ALA A 1025 -20.48 -51.24 -5.80
C ALA A 1025 -20.77 -52.61 -6.46
N SER A 1026 -22.04 -52.90 -6.70
CA SER A 1026 -22.52 -54.19 -7.19
C SER A 1026 -22.25 -54.40 -8.68
N ALA A 1027 -21.07 -54.01 -9.18
CA ALA A 1027 -20.68 -54.11 -10.57
C ALA A 1027 -19.90 -55.41 -10.84
N GLY A 1028 -20.55 -56.57 -10.67
CA GLY A 1028 -20.23 -57.84 -11.34
C GLY A 1028 -18.82 -58.49 -11.24
N GLY A 1029 -17.81 -57.85 -10.65
CA GLY A 1029 -16.43 -58.32 -10.53
C GLY A 1029 -16.06 -58.78 -9.12
N SER A 1030 -14.99 -59.58 -9.01
CA SER A 1030 -14.55 -60.25 -7.76
C SER A 1030 -13.98 -59.32 -6.68
N ASP A 1031 -13.76 -58.03 -6.97
CA ASP A 1031 -13.01 -57.15 -6.06
C ASP A 1031 -13.95 -56.09 -5.49
N ARG A 1032 -14.43 -56.33 -4.27
CA ARG A 1032 -15.49 -55.56 -3.59
C ARG A 1032 -14.90 -54.68 -2.47
N PHE A 1033 -14.15 -53.63 -2.83
CA PHE A 1033 -13.74 -52.61 -1.86
C PHE A 1033 -14.82 -51.54 -1.75
N SER A 1034 -15.13 -51.12 -0.52
CA SER A 1034 -15.98 -49.95 -0.33
C SER A 1034 -15.20 -48.65 -0.63
N PRO A 1035 -15.88 -47.52 -0.86
CA PRO A 1035 -15.20 -46.22 -0.99
C PRO A 1035 -14.33 -45.85 0.21
N GLY A 1036 -14.75 -46.24 1.42
CA GLY A 1036 -13.96 -46.06 2.65
C GLY A 1036 -12.70 -46.93 2.67
N ASP A 1037 -12.78 -48.16 2.18
CA ASP A 1037 -11.63 -49.07 2.06
C ASP A 1037 -10.59 -48.50 1.08
N LEU A 1038 -11.05 -48.04 -0.08
CA LEU A 1038 -10.18 -47.42 -1.10
C LEU A 1038 -9.50 -46.15 -0.58
N TYR A 1039 -10.22 -45.32 0.18
CA TYR A 1039 -9.63 -44.14 0.81
C TYR A 1039 -8.56 -44.51 1.84
N LEU A 1040 -8.84 -45.45 2.74
CA LEU A 1040 -7.89 -45.87 3.76
C LEU A 1040 -6.65 -46.51 3.14
N MET A 1041 -6.82 -47.39 2.16
CA MET A 1041 -5.71 -47.99 1.43
C MET A 1041 -4.86 -46.91 0.74
N SER A 1042 -5.48 -45.91 0.11
CA SER A 1042 -4.78 -44.77 -0.49
C SER A 1042 -3.98 -43.97 0.55
N GLN A 1043 -4.60 -43.60 1.68
CA GLN A 1043 -3.92 -42.85 2.75
C GLN A 1043 -2.77 -43.62 3.40
N LEU A 1044 -2.82 -44.95 3.37
CA LEU A 1044 -1.78 -45.83 3.89
C LEU A 1044 -0.71 -46.21 2.85
N GLY A 1045 -0.82 -45.68 1.62
CA GLY A 1045 0.12 -45.97 0.53
C GLY A 1045 0.01 -47.39 -0.03
N MET A 1046 -1.10 -48.09 0.24
CA MET A 1046 -1.31 -49.46 -0.21
C MET A 1046 -1.76 -49.49 -1.67
N ASN A 1047 -1.05 -50.24 -2.52
CA ASN A 1047 -1.39 -50.36 -3.93
C ASN A 1047 -2.56 -51.35 -4.15
N VAL A 1048 -3.77 -50.82 -4.41
CA VAL A 1048 -4.97 -51.61 -4.68
C VAL A 1048 -4.82 -52.50 -5.93
N ALA A 1049 -4.00 -52.10 -6.90
CA ALA A 1049 -3.81 -52.84 -8.16
C ALA A 1049 -2.81 -54.00 -8.04
N SER A 1050 -1.99 -54.05 -6.99
CA SER A 1050 -0.99 -55.10 -6.80
C SER A 1050 -0.74 -55.40 -5.32
N PRO A 1051 -1.58 -56.24 -4.70
CA PRO A 1051 -1.44 -56.59 -3.27
C PRO A 1051 -0.24 -57.52 -2.95
N GLU A 1052 0.77 -57.65 -3.83
CA GLU A 1052 1.85 -58.65 -3.68
C GLU A 1052 2.98 -58.24 -2.71
N GLY A 1053 2.87 -57.13 -1.98
CA GLY A 1053 3.86 -56.68 -1.00
C GLY A 1053 3.48 -57.02 0.44
N ASN A 1054 4.33 -57.72 1.21
CA ASN A 1054 4.21 -57.84 2.68
C ASN A 1054 4.50 -56.49 3.35
N GLU A 1055 3.65 -55.50 3.12
CA GLU A 1055 3.77 -54.19 3.73
C GLU A 1055 3.35 -54.28 5.20
N THR A 1056 4.24 -53.81 6.07
CA THR A 1056 3.97 -53.71 7.50
C THR A 1056 3.51 -52.29 7.77
N LEU A 1057 2.33 -52.14 8.36
CA LEU A 1057 1.70 -50.84 8.65
C LEU A 1057 1.94 -50.47 10.11
N TYR A 1058 2.12 -49.18 10.40
CA TYR A 1058 2.15 -48.74 11.79
C TYR A 1058 0.75 -48.41 12.31
N LEU A 1059 0.53 -48.68 13.61
CA LEU A 1059 -0.75 -48.41 14.27
C LEU A 1059 -1.13 -46.93 14.22
N HIS A 1060 -0.15 -46.01 14.38
CA HIS A 1060 -0.41 -44.58 14.30
C HIS A 1060 -0.78 -44.13 12.88
N ASP A 1061 -0.25 -44.76 11.83
CA ASP A 1061 -0.64 -44.47 10.44
C ASP A 1061 -2.12 -44.81 10.22
N ILE A 1062 -2.59 -45.93 10.76
CA ILE A 1062 -4.00 -46.33 10.69
C ILE A 1062 -4.88 -45.35 11.48
N GLU A 1063 -4.48 -44.97 12.70
CA GLU A 1063 -5.21 -43.99 13.50
C GLU A 1063 -5.29 -42.62 12.80
N ASN A 1064 -4.20 -42.17 12.19
CA ASN A 1064 -4.14 -40.92 11.42
C ASN A 1064 -4.97 -41.01 10.13
N ALA A 1065 -4.93 -42.13 9.41
CA ALA A 1065 -5.72 -42.35 8.19
C ALA A 1065 -7.23 -42.36 8.49
N LEU A 1066 -7.64 -42.99 9.59
CA LEU A 1066 -9.02 -42.95 10.06
C LEU A 1066 -9.42 -41.54 10.48
N SER A 1067 -8.53 -40.81 11.17
CA SER A 1067 -8.79 -39.42 11.58
C SER A 1067 -9.07 -38.53 10.37
N LYS A 1068 -8.24 -38.64 9.34
CA LYS A 1068 -8.43 -37.99 8.04
C LYS A 1068 -9.74 -38.41 7.38
N LEU A 1069 -10.06 -39.71 7.36
CA LEU A 1069 -11.31 -40.24 6.81
C LEU A 1069 -12.54 -39.58 7.44
N VAL A 1070 -12.57 -39.46 8.78
CA VAL A 1070 -13.70 -38.80 9.48
C VAL A 1070 -13.79 -37.33 9.12
N ALA A 1071 -12.66 -36.63 9.21
CA ALA A 1071 -12.62 -35.19 8.94
C ALA A 1071 -13.04 -34.93 7.49
N SER A 1072 -12.61 -35.74 6.53
CA SER A 1072 -13.05 -35.69 5.14
C SER A 1072 -14.56 -35.89 5.00
N LEU A 1073 -15.16 -36.86 5.69
CA LEU A 1073 -16.62 -37.08 5.62
C LEU A 1073 -17.43 -35.92 6.17
N PHE A 1074 -17.00 -35.36 7.30
CA PHE A 1074 -17.65 -34.19 7.88
C PHE A 1074 -17.44 -32.96 6.98
N TRP A 1075 -16.26 -32.80 6.38
CA TRP A 1075 -16.00 -31.74 5.41
C TRP A 1075 -16.93 -31.86 4.21
N ILE A 1076 -17.05 -33.06 3.62
CA ILE A 1076 -17.99 -33.38 2.55
C ILE A 1076 -19.41 -32.98 2.96
N GLY A 1077 -19.85 -33.38 4.14
CA GLY A 1077 -21.20 -33.08 4.60
C GLY A 1077 -21.47 -31.59 4.81
N ALA A 1078 -20.48 -30.85 5.27
CA ALA A 1078 -20.62 -29.41 5.46
C ALA A 1078 -20.66 -28.64 4.13
N HIS A 1079 -19.95 -29.15 3.11
CA HIS A 1079 -19.74 -28.46 1.84
C HIS A 1079 -20.68 -28.93 0.72
N ILE A 1080 -21.25 -30.13 0.83
CA ILE A 1080 -22.19 -30.71 -0.14
C ILE A 1080 -23.62 -30.60 0.40
N GLN A 1081 -24.30 -29.51 0.07
CA GLN A 1081 -25.76 -29.42 0.22
C GLN A 1081 -26.40 -30.32 -0.85
N LEU A 1082 -26.95 -31.47 -0.45
CA LEU A 1082 -27.64 -32.38 -1.38
C LEU A 1082 -29.09 -31.90 -1.58
N PRO A 1083 -29.47 -31.37 -2.77
CA PRO A 1083 -30.81 -30.83 -3.02
C PRO A 1083 -31.92 -31.89 -3.08
N THR A 1084 -31.58 -33.18 -3.15
CA THR A 1084 -32.54 -34.23 -3.53
C THR A 1084 -33.30 -34.88 -2.38
N LEU A 1085 -32.93 -34.64 -1.11
CA LEU A 1085 -33.58 -35.30 0.03
C LEU A 1085 -34.78 -34.54 0.63
N GLU A 1086 -35.03 -33.30 0.20
CA GLU A 1086 -36.17 -32.49 0.65
C GLU A 1086 -37.52 -33.19 0.43
N SER A 1087 -37.62 -34.07 -0.58
CA SER A 1087 -38.85 -34.81 -0.88
C SER A 1087 -39.31 -35.78 0.23
N SER A 1088 -38.42 -36.13 1.18
CA SER A 1088 -38.74 -36.94 2.35
C SER A 1088 -39.11 -36.12 3.61
N GLY A 1089 -38.97 -34.78 3.55
CA GLY A 1089 -39.67 -33.82 4.41
C GLY A 1089 -39.16 -33.63 5.85
N THR A 1090 -37.96 -34.07 6.25
CA THR A 1090 -37.49 -33.87 7.65
C THR A 1090 -35.98 -33.76 7.89
N PHE A 1091 -35.13 -33.66 6.86
CA PHE A 1091 -33.69 -33.50 7.07
C PHE A 1091 -33.26 -32.08 6.71
N ASP A 1092 -33.05 -31.24 7.73
CA ASP A 1092 -32.34 -29.99 7.56
C ASP A 1092 -30.84 -30.33 7.52
N PRO A 1093 -30.13 -30.08 6.41
CA PRO A 1093 -28.68 -30.33 6.39
C PRO A 1093 -28.02 -29.56 7.53
N PRO A 1094 -26.95 -30.10 8.15
CA PRO A 1094 -26.26 -29.42 9.24
C PRO A 1094 -25.80 -28.05 8.73
N ALA A 1095 -26.39 -26.99 9.28
CA ALA A 1095 -26.02 -25.63 8.90
C ALA A 1095 -24.57 -25.39 9.30
N LEU A 1096 -23.76 -24.88 8.37
CA LEU A 1096 -22.45 -24.33 8.69
C LEU A 1096 -22.65 -23.23 9.75
N ALA A 1097 -22.01 -23.38 10.91
CA ALA A 1097 -22.13 -22.40 11.97
C ALA A 1097 -21.43 -21.11 11.51
N ALA A 1098 -22.12 -19.98 11.47
CA ALA A 1098 -21.46 -18.71 11.22
C ALA A 1098 -20.53 -18.39 12.41
N GLY A 1099 -19.23 -18.36 12.17
CA GLY A 1099 -18.20 -18.03 13.14
C GLY A 1099 -17.62 -16.64 12.93
N ASP A 1100 -16.85 -16.16 13.91
CA ASP A 1100 -16.07 -14.93 13.80
C ASP A 1100 -14.58 -15.28 14.00
N ALA A 1101 -13.74 -14.92 13.04
CA ALA A 1101 -12.29 -14.99 13.15
C ALA A 1101 -11.67 -13.62 13.42
N THR A 1102 -10.58 -13.59 14.19
CA THR A 1102 -9.80 -12.36 14.38
C THR A 1102 -8.69 -12.30 13.35
N LEU A 1103 -8.79 -11.34 12.43
CA LEU A 1103 -7.82 -11.04 11.38
C LEU A 1103 -6.81 -10.00 11.89
N GLN A 1104 -5.51 -10.26 11.77
CA GLN A 1104 -4.48 -9.25 11.99
C GLN A 1104 -4.19 -8.48 10.69
N GLN A 1105 -4.86 -7.35 10.50
CA GLN A 1105 -4.66 -6.48 9.34
C GLN A 1105 -3.53 -5.48 9.58
N THR A 1106 -2.45 -5.58 8.81
CA THR A 1106 -1.44 -4.50 8.73
C THR A 1106 -1.93 -3.42 7.78
N SER A 1107 -2.55 -2.37 8.31
CA SER A 1107 -2.92 -1.19 7.53
C SER A 1107 -1.77 -0.18 7.52
N LEU A 1108 -1.47 0.40 6.35
CA LEU A 1108 -0.51 1.50 6.27
C LEU A 1108 -1.15 2.72 6.93
N ALA A 1109 -0.52 3.24 7.98
CA ALA A 1109 -0.96 4.44 8.66
C ALA A 1109 0.18 5.46 8.70
N SER A 1110 -0.16 6.74 8.79
CA SER A 1110 0.84 7.79 8.96
C SER A 1110 0.74 8.36 10.37
N ARG A 1111 1.88 8.66 10.99
CA ARG A 1111 1.97 9.30 12.30
C ARG A 1111 2.80 10.57 12.27
N LEU A 1112 2.50 11.49 13.16
CA LEU A 1112 3.34 12.67 13.38
C LEU A 1112 4.64 12.24 14.06
N ASN A 1113 5.78 12.62 13.49
CA ASN A 1113 7.10 12.36 14.05
C ASN A 1113 7.83 13.69 14.29
N ILE A 1114 8.27 13.89 15.53
CA ILE A 1114 9.03 15.07 15.94
C ILE A 1114 10.52 14.77 15.82
N SER A 1115 11.23 15.55 14.99
CA SER A 1115 12.69 15.37 14.85
C SER A 1115 13.40 15.81 16.12
N LEU A 1116 13.81 14.84 16.95
CA LEU A 1116 14.55 15.09 18.19
C LEU A 1116 15.85 15.87 17.94
N LEU A 1117 16.51 15.63 16.79
CA LEU A 1117 17.67 16.40 16.36
C LEU A 1117 17.33 17.88 16.15
N ALA A 1118 16.29 18.19 15.37
CA ALA A 1118 15.87 19.57 15.14
C ALA A 1118 15.45 20.28 16.44
N VAL A 1119 14.71 19.59 17.31
CA VAL A 1119 14.31 20.11 18.63
C VAL A 1119 15.53 20.39 19.50
N SER A 1120 16.50 19.48 19.56
CA SER A 1120 17.72 19.63 20.37
C SER A 1120 18.60 20.80 19.91
N LEU A 1121 18.72 20.99 18.60
CA LEU A 1121 19.42 22.13 18.01
C LEU A 1121 18.69 23.44 18.32
N GLY A 1122 17.35 23.46 18.19
CA GLY A 1122 16.54 24.61 18.55
C GLY A 1122 16.59 24.96 20.04
N PHE A 1123 16.57 23.96 20.91
CA PHE A 1123 16.75 24.12 22.35
C PHE A 1123 18.11 24.73 22.70
N SER A 1124 19.18 24.18 22.12
CA SER A 1124 20.56 24.66 22.31
C SER A 1124 20.72 26.11 21.85
N ALA A 1125 20.16 26.45 20.68
CA ALA A 1125 20.13 27.81 20.16
C ALA A 1125 19.35 28.75 21.08
N SER A 1126 18.21 28.32 21.63
CA SER A 1126 17.38 29.11 22.55
C SER A 1126 18.10 29.45 23.86
N ILE A 1127 18.86 28.51 24.44
CA ILE A 1127 19.70 28.76 25.62
C ILE A 1127 20.80 29.76 25.29
N LEU A 1128 21.49 29.58 24.16
CA LEU A 1128 22.53 30.49 23.71
C LEU A 1128 21.98 31.92 23.54
N LEU A 1129 20.80 32.06 22.92
CA LEU A 1129 20.14 33.34 22.75
C LEU A 1129 19.80 34.00 24.09
N LEU A 1130 19.28 33.25 25.06
CA LEU A 1130 18.99 33.78 26.40
C LEU A 1130 20.27 34.27 27.08
N GLY A 1131 21.35 33.49 27.04
CA GLY A 1131 22.66 33.87 27.60
C GLY A 1131 23.19 35.17 26.97
N LEU A 1132 23.14 35.27 25.65
CA LEU A 1132 23.54 36.47 24.92
C LEU A 1132 22.62 37.67 25.22
N ALA A 1133 21.31 37.47 25.30
CA ALA A 1133 20.35 38.52 25.65
C ALA A 1133 20.58 39.07 27.06
N ILE A 1134 20.85 38.20 28.05
CA ILE A 1134 21.24 38.61 29.41
C ILE A 1134 22.57 39.37 29.36
N SER A 1135 23.55 38.90 28.58
CA SER A 1135 24.82 39.61 28.41
C SER A 1135 24.64 41.00 27.80
N PHE A 1136 23.69 41.19 26.88
CA PHE A 1136 23.39 42.52 26.34
C PHE A 1136 22.65 43.44 27.33
N CYS A 1137 21.95 42.87 28.32
CA CYS A 1137 21.19 43.63 29.31
C CYS A 1137 21.97 43.95 30.59
N THR A 1138 23.01 43.16 30.92
CA THR A 1138 23.84 43.33 32.12
C THR A 1138 24.83 44.49 31.93
N GLY A 1139 24.66 45.58 32.70
CA GLY A 1139 25.55 46.75 32.66
C GLY A 1139 24.89 48.10 32.37
N ALA A 1140 23.55 48.17 32.33
CA ALA A 1140 22.81 49.39 32.03
C ALA A 1140 21.97 49.92 33.21
N ASP A 1141 22.52 49.92 34.43
CA ASP A 1141 21.83 50.31 35.69
C ASP A 1141 21.78 51.84 35.94
N GLY A 1142 21.83 52.64 34.87
CA GLY A 1142 21.63 54.10 34.96
C GLY A 1142 20.18 54.53 34.74
N PRO A 1143 19.78 55.73 35.25
CA PRO A 1143 18.45 56.30 35.03
C PRO A 1143 18.11 56.35 33.54
N THR A 1144 16.83 56.12 33.21
CA THR A 1144 16.36 56.02 31.83
C THR A 1144 16.53 57.35 31.09
N THR A 1145 17.48 57.40 30.16
CA THR A 1145 17.62 58.54 29.23
C THR A 1145 16.51 58.54 28.18
N TYR A 1146 16.04 59.74 27.78
CA TYR A 1146 14.96 59.95 26.78
C TYR A 1146 15.24 59.39 25.35
N LEU A 1147 16.43 58.86 25.10
CA LEU A 1147 16.85 58.28 23.82
C LEU A 1147 16.44 56.80 23.72
N ASN A 1148 15.23 56.54 23.21
CA ASN A 1148 14.71 55.18 22.93
C ASN A 1148 15.36 54.49 21.70
N GLY A 1149 16.48 55.02 21.20
CA GLY A 1149 17.25 54.46 20.09
C GLY A 1149 18.20 55.50 19.45
N LEU A 1150 19.35 55.04 18.95
CA LEU A 1150 20.26 55.85 18.11
C LEU A 1150 19.80 55.80 16.66
N GLY A 1151 18.72 56.50 16.36
CA GLY A 1151 18.41 56.82 14.97
C GLY A 1151 19.37 57.87 14.43
N PHE A 1152 19.52 57.93 13.11
CA PHE A 1152 20.43 58.87 12.45
C PHE A 1152 20.24 60.34 12.89
N LEU A 1153 18.99 60.76 13.15
CA LEU A 1153 18.66 62.10 13.64
C LEU A 1153 19.16 62.33 15.07
N GLN A 1154 19.02 61.33 15.94
CA GLN A 1154 19.53 61.38 17.30
C GLN A 1154 21.06 61.46 17.31
N ILE A 1155 21.73 60.72 16.43
CA ILE A 1155 23.19 60.77 16.30
C ILE A 1155 23.64 62.17 15.87
N ILE A 1156 23.05 62.74 14.82
CA ILE A 1156 23.37 64.11 14.39
C ILE A 1156 23.15 65.11 15.54
N TRP A 1157 22.03 64.97 16.26
CA TRP A 1157 21.73 65.83 17.39
C TRP A 1157 22.82 65.74 18.48
N VAL A 1158 23.29 64.53 18.82
CA VAL A 1158 24.40 64.33 19.77
C VAL A 1158 25.69 64.96 19.27
N PHE A 1159 26.08 64.72 18.01
CA PHE A 1159 27.30 65.32 17.44
C PHE A 1159 27.26 66.85 17.40
N GLN A 1160 26.08 67.46 17.20
CA GLN A 1160 25.94 68.92 17.24
C GLN A 1160 26.09 69.52 18.64
N HIS A 1161 25.85 68.74 19.69
CA HIS A 1161 26.00 69.17 21.09
C HIS A 1161 27.40 68.88 21.66
N HIS A 1162 28.20 68.06 21.00
CA HIS A 1162 29.59 67.78 21.36
C HIS A 1162 30.54 68.25 20.26
N PRO A 1163 30.88 69.57 20.22
CA PRO A 1163 31.72 70.15 19.18
C PRO A 1163 33.09 69.47 19.07
N GLU A 1164 33.62 68.97 20.18
CA GLU A 1164 34.89 68.21 20.24
C GLU A 1164 34.86 66.99 19.30
N LEU A 1165 33.75 66.24 19.26
CA LEU A 1165 33.61 65.09 18.38
C LEU A 1165 33.51 65.48 16.91
N SER A 1166 32.89 66.62 16.68
CA SER A 1166 32.73 67.19 15.36
C SER A 1166 34.07 67.66 14.79
N GLU A 1167 34.89 68.29 15.63
CA GLU A 1167 36.24 68.74 15.31
C GLU A 1167 37.17 67.55 15.00
N ILE A 1168 37.08 66.46 15.76
CA ILE A 1168 37.85 65.23 15.48
C ILE A 1168 37.55 64.65 14.10
N LEU A 1169 36.27 64.65 13.70
CA LEU A 1169 35.86 64.13 12.39
C LEU A 1169 36.17 65.12 11.24
N GLU A 1170 36.18 66.42 11.51
CA GLU A 1170 36.52 67.46 10.52
C GLU A 1170 37.96 67.33 10.01
N HIS A 1171 38.90 66.97 10.90
CA HIS A 1171 40.32 66.85 10.57
C HIS A 1171 40.68 65.62 9.73
N VAL A 1172 39.69 64.81 9.30
CA VAL A 1172 39.92 63.64 8.46
C VAL A 1172 39.85 64.05 6.98
N ASP A 1173 41.03 64.34 6.40
CA ASP A 1173 41.17 64.82 5.01
C ASP A 1173 40.64 63.84 3.94
N ASP A 1174 40.82 62.53 4.17
CA ASP A 1174 40.30 61.47 3.29
C ASP A 1174 39.33 60.57 4.07
N PRO A 1175 38.00 60.77 3.92
CA PRO A 1175 36.95 60.12 4.71
C PRO A 1175 36.70 58.68 4.26
N THR A 1176 37.76 57.87 4.15
CA THR A 1176 37.63 56.42 3.98
C THR A 1176 37.02 55.80 5.23
N ASP A 1177 36.34 54.65 5.08
CA ASP A 1177 35.78 53.92 6.23
C ASP A 1177 36.84 53.62 7.29
N TYR A 1178 38.04 53.24 6.85
CA TYR A 1178 39.18 53.00 7.73
C TYR A 1178 39.60 54.26 8.49
N ASN A 1179 39.85 55.38 7.79
CA ASN A 1179 40.33 56.62 8.43
C ASN A 1179 39.30 57.20 9.41
N LEU A 1180 38.01 57.15 9.07
CA LEU A 1180 36.94 57.58 9.97
C LEU A 1180 36.79 56.67 11.18
N ARG A 1181 36.97 55.35 11.02
CA ARG A 1181 36.99 54.39 12.13
C ARG A 1181 38.21 54.60 13.03
N VAL A 1182 39.37 54.98 12.48
CA VAL A 1182 40.55 55.35 13.28
C VAL A 1182 40.29 56.63 14.07
N ALA A 1183 39.75 57.67 13.44
CA ALA A 1183 39.38 58.92 14.11
C ALA A 1183 38.30 58.72 15.19
N GLY A 1184 37.37 57.78 14.97
CA GLY A 1184 36.31 57.42 15.91
C GLY A 1184 36.75 56.58 17.12
N LEU A 1185 38.05 56.27 17.29
CA LEU A 1185 38.58 55.54 18.46
C LEU A 1185 38.57 56.37 19.76
N VAL A 1186 38.00 57.57 19.73
CA VAL A 1186 37.81 58.42 20.91
C VAL A 1186 36.67 57.88 21.77
N LYS A 1187 36.98 57.63 23.06
CA LYS A 1187 36.01 57.16 24.04
C LYS A 1187 35.06 58.29 24.42
N VAL A 1188 33.77 58.09 24.20
CA VAL A 1188 32.74 59.05 24.56
C VAL A 1188 31.63 58.36 25.34
N ARG A 1189 31.06 59.08 26.29
CA ARG A 1189 29.80 58.71 26.93
C ARG A 1189 28.69 59.54 26.28
N LEU A 1190 27.81 58.89 25.53
CA LEU A 1190 26.74 59.58 24.79
C LEU A 1190 25.52 59.92 25.68
N ALA A 1191 25.53 59.47 26.93
CA ALA A 1191 24.45 59.63 27.90
C ALA A 1191 25.04 59.94 29.29
N ASP A 1192 24.95 61.20 29.72
CA ASP A 1192 25.42 61.61 31.05
C ASP A 1192 24.52 61.12 32.20
N ALA A 1193 25.12 61.00 33.38
CA ALA A 1193 24.56 60.32 34.55
C ALA A 1193 23.29 60.98 35.14
N GLU A 1194 23.01 62.24 34.82
CA GLU A 1194 21.88 62.97 35.39
C GLU A 1194 20.58 62.83 34.61
N GLY A 1195 20.56 62.16 33.45
CA GLY A 1195 19.37 62.05 32.60
C GLY A 1195 18.89 63.39 32.00
N VAL A 1196 19.47 64.50 32.46
CA VAL A 1196 19.52 65.80 31.81
C VAL A 1196 20.83 65.85 31.05
N VAL A 1197 20.77 66.19 29.76
CA VAL A 1197 21.94 66.70 29.05
C VAL A 1197 22.20 68.09 29.63
N HIS A 1198 22.86 68.15 30.79
CA HIS A 1198 23.36 69.40 31.32
C HIS A 1198 24.67 69.71 30.62
N LEU A 1199 24.58 70.77 29.81
CA LEU A 1199 25.66 71.57 29.24
C LEU A 1199 26.76 71.89 30.25
#